data_AF-A0A8M1K4X9-F1
#
_entry.id   AF-A0A8M1K4X9-F1
#
_cell.length_a   1.000
_cell.length_b   1.000
_cell.length_c   1.000
_cell.angle_alpha   90.00
_cell.angle_beta   90.00
_cell.angle_gamma   90.00
#
_symmetry.space_group_name_H-M   'P 1'
#
loop_
_entity.id
_entity.type
_entity.pdbx_description
1 polymer ?
#
loop_
_entity_poly.entity_id
_entity_poly.type
_entity_poly.pdbx_seq_one_letter_code
_entity_poly.pdbx_strand_id
1 'polypeptide(L)'
;MDRRRACEVMGPQGLMLSLTLLLFLGDAALGAAPWRPCTEHGAPARLGRLVKGAAGSVVMEEEEVTREGSHVEIKDSPASADLLPLDFLSRVLPQGGRPVKGVRLVQDGGARGVQFSSGPQRALSFPSSQIFVNCQHFPAEFSVVVTMKVDRIAPKTSEYIFAMVREDGNLLLGLKFSKERLHLLYQGSEGRERLTFRRVQLANGHWHTLVLALSGHHATLTVDCGLPLELVQKKSFPADLNTGGSRIYVGNRKRWKGVFSGLLRQLVLIPGSDATPRICPSSNPRLAELAVPAVLGQLPVVPPGNDVLLPPYESEVRVTLGSHLSCTGTEKGQLWFDTLKRGLFLCDGASWLPMLQERERLDYVDDHQDIFTSSETYDIEVFQVPSMGLFAAMAHHSSRPGSGIYRWTDGRFQLYQNISTCEAVAWKHFIVGRKVFLAVSNSKGLVEGAPEVSVIYKWSFKKLKFVRYQTLETYSARDWEAFQINNESFLAVANHRKDGNHNINSVIYKWNPGTKAFEVNQTLLTSGAYDWEFFTIGPYHFLAVANAFDGLSTYIDSTIYIWLRGTFQPFQTIRTLGATDWEMFRIGDRYFLAVANGHMLYDRRPSLYAINSTIYELDMVTQMFITFQNIGTYSAVDWEFFTIGDEKFLVVANSYDGTTYSLNSVIYRWQGYEGFIPVHRLPTIGCSDWEFFSSSEGSYLIYSSARQPLSKVFKLKTN
;
A
#
# COMPACT_ATOMS: atom_id res chain seq x y z
N MET A 1 -39.44 -30.45 -62.90
CA MET A 1 -40.51 -30.47 -61.89
C MET A 1 -39.97 -29.92 -60.59
N ASP A 2 -40.85 -29.29 -59.84
CA ASP A 2 -40.63 -28.19 -58.90
C ASP A 2 -40.25 -28.64 -57.46
N ARG A 3 -39.72 -27.67 -56.69
CA ARG A 3 -39.67 -27.51 -55.21
C ARG A 3 -38.76 -28.44 -54.37
N ARG A 4 -37.77 -27.95 -53.61
CA ARG A 4 -37.64 -26.88 -52.56
C ARG A 4 -37.58 -27.47 -51.14
N ARG A 5 -36.57 -27.00 -50.38
CA ARG A 5 -36.42 -26.78 -48.91
C ARG A 5 -35.31 -27.65 -48.30
N ALA A 6 -34.47 -27.17 -47.38
CA ALA A 6 -34.10 -25.85 -46.88
C ALA A 6 -32.78 -26.06 -46.10
N CYS A 7 -31.88 -25.07 -46.11
CA CYS A 7 -30.64 -25.08 -45.34
C CYS A 7 -30.87 -24.51 -43.93
N GLU A 8 -30.29 -25.17 -42.92
CA GLU A 8 -29.96 -24.58 -41.63
C GLU A 8 -28.47 -24.87 -41.35
N VAL A 9 -27.77 -23.85 -40.89
CA VAL A 9 -26.32 -23.79 -40.71
C VAL A 9 -25.97 -24.07 -39.25
N MET A 10 -25.13 -25.07 -39.01
CA MET A 10 -24.30 -25.18 -37.80
C MET A 10 -22.82 -25.11 -38.23
N GLY A 11 -22.08 -24.17 -37.65
CA GLY A 11 -20.62 -24.08 -37.84
C GLY A 11 -19.86 -25.04 -36.94
N PRO A 12 -18.61 -25.36 -37.30
CA PRO A 12 -17.61 -25.69 -36.30
C PRO A 12 -16.28 -24.93 -36.48
N GLN A 13 -15.70 -24.63 -35.31
CA GLN A 13 -14.29 -24.67 -34.91
C GLN A 13 -13.17 -24.77 -35.99
N GLY A 14 -12.13 -23.94 -35.79
CA GLY A 14 -10.75 -24.44 -35.72
C GLY A 14 -9.71 -23.81 -36.68
N LEU A 15 -8.53 -23.54 -36.10
CA LEU A 15 -7.22 -23.18 -36.71
C LEU A 15 -7.10 -21.72 -37.23
N MET A 16 -5.97 -21.01 -37.10
CA MET A 16 -4.58 -21.42 -37.13
C MET A 16 -3.63 -20.39 -36.48
N LEU A 17 -2.45 -20.87 -36.07
CA LEU A 17 -1.27 -20.10 -35.65
C LEU A 17 -0.60 -19.31 -36.79
N SER A 18 0.12 -18.26 -36.37
CA SER A 18 1.30 -17.63 -37.00
C SER A 18 1.08 -16.61 -38.11
N LEU A 19 1.50 -15.34 -37.89
CA LEU A 19 2.47 -14.65 -38.75
C LEU A 19 2.83 -13.23 -38.23
N THR A 20 4.15 -13.00 -38.17
CA THR A 20 4.92 -11.82 -38.61
C THR A 20 4.87 -10.47 -37.87
N LEU A 21 6.02 -10.17 -37.29
CA LEU A 21 6.60 -8.85 -36.98
C LEU A 21 7.13 -8.17 -38.26
N LEU A 22 6.77 -6.91 -38.54
CA LEU A 22 7.67 -5.88 -39.12
C LEU A 22 6.97 -4.51 -39.33
N LEU A 23 7.66 -3.47 -38.86
CA LEU A 23 7.71 -2.06 -39.32
C LEU A 23 6.49 -1.15 -39.08
N PHE A 24 6.69 -0.12 -38.26
CA PHE A 24 6.53 1.29 -38.67
C PHE A 24 7.42 2.21 -37.81
N LEU A 25 8.25 3.00 -38.47
CA LEU A 25 8.96 4.17 -37.96
C LEU A 25 8.26 5.41 -38.51
N GLY A 26 8.10 6.43 -37.66
CA GLY A 26 7.80 7.82 -38.04
C GLY A 26 6.47 8.34 -37.48
N ASP A 27 6.50 9.13 -36.41
CA ASP A 27 6.41 10.59 -36.58
C ASP A 27 6.67 11.35 -35.27
N ALA A 28 7.19 12.57 -35.45
CA ALA A 28 7.72 13.47 -34.45
C ALA A 28 6.66 13.99 -33.45
N ALA A 29 7.01 13.99 -32.16
CA ALA A 29 6.33 14.79 -31.15
C ALA A 29 7.30 15.83 -30.58
N LEU A 30 6.90 17.11 -30.68
CA LEU A 30 7.49 18.24 -29.98
C LEU A 30 7.43 17.97 -28.46
N GLY A 31 8.56 17.60 -27.89
CA GLY A 31 8.69 17.32 -26.46
C GLY A 31 8.62 18.58 -25.62
N ALA A 32 7.60 18.65 -24.77
CA ALA A 32 7.56 19.53 -23.60
C ALA A 32 8.74 19.23 -22.67
N ALA A 33 9.32 20.27 -22.06
CA ALA A 33 10.46 20.13 -21.17
C ALA A 33 10.06 19.38 -19.87
N PRO A 34 10.86 18.40 -19.40
CA PRO A 34 10.59 17.71 -18.16
C PRO A 34 10.83 18.61 -16.93
N TRP A 35 10.03 18.37 -15.89
CA TRP A 35 10.14 18.96 -14.56
C TRP A 35 11.59 18.90 -14.02
N ARG A 36 12.13 20.04 -13.59
CA ARG A 36 13.39 20.09 -12.83
C ARG A 36 13.09 19.84 -11.34
N PRO A 37 13.73 18.86 -10.67
CA PRO A 37 13.71 18.79 -9.22
C PRO A 37 14.48 19.97 -8.63
N CYS A 38 14.06 20.42 -7.44
CA CYS A 38 14.72 21.48 -6.70
C CYS A 38 16.19 21.14 -6.47
N THR A 39 17.08 21.86 -7.16
CA THR A 39 18.53 21.85 -6.92
C THR A 39 18.93 23.24 -6.44
N GLU A 40 19.84 23.27 -5.46
CA GLU A 40 20.39 24.48 -4.87
C GLU A 40 20.94 25.44 -5.94
N HIS A 41 20.64 26.73 -5.79
CA HIS A 41 21.19 27.78 -6.64
C HIS A 41 22.72 27.79 -6.55
N GLY A 42 23.38 27.58 -7.69
CA GLY A 42 24.83 27.63 -7.82
C GLY A 42 25.43 28.99 -7.45
N ALA A 43 26.49 28.96 -6.64
CA ALA A 43 27.42 30.07 -6.47
C ALA A 43 28.42 30.10 -7.65
N PRO A 44 28.88 31.28 -8.13
CA PRO A 44 29.76 31.37 -9.29
C PRO A 44 31.21 31.01 -8.94
N ALA A 45 31.81 30.09 -9.71
CA ALA A 45 33.23 29.74 -9.61
C ALA A 45 34.11 30.91 -10.12
N ARG A 46 35.07 31.33 -9.29
CA ARG A 46 36.12 32.29 -9.66
C ARG A 46 37.20 31.61 -10.52
N LEU A 47 37.62 32.32 -11.57
CA LEU A 47 38.71 31.96 -12.47
C LEU A 47 40.06 32.02 -11.74
N GLY A 48 40.80 30.90 -11.68
CA GLY A 48 42.16 30.81 -11.12
C GLY A 48 43.18 30.46 -12.22
N ARG A 49 44.13 31.38 -12.44
CA ARG A 49 45.18 31.35 -13.47
C ARG A 49 46.42 30.62 -12.94
N LEU A 50 47.00 29.69 -13.71
CA LEU A 50 48.25 28.99 -13.36
C LEU A 50 49.46 29.76 -13.93
N VAL A 51 50.50 29.95 -13.10
CA VAL A 51 51.84 30.46 -13.49
C VAL A 51 52.86 29.34 -13.27
N LYS A 52 53.74 29.11 -14.25
CA LYS A 52 54.86 28.16 -14.21
C LYS A 52 56.08 28.73 -13.49
N GLY A 53 56.77 27.90 -12.72
CA GLY A 53 58.12 28.13 -12.20
C GLY A 53 58.96 26.85 -12.31
N ALA A 54 60.17 26.99 -12.83
CA ALA A 54 61.05 25.94 -13.33
C ALA A 54 61.99 25.32 -12.27
N ALA A 55 62.10 23.99 -12.27
CA ALA A 55 63.33 23.22 -12.05
C ALA A 55 63.02 21.77 -12.41
N GLY A 56 63.63 21.27 -13.49
CA GLY A 56 63.17 20.09 -14.22
C GLY A 56 63.42 18.73 -13.57
N SER A 57 62.47 17.83 -13.80
CA SER A 57 62.77 16.51 -14.35
C SER A 57 61.59 16.02 -15.21
N VAL A 58 61.95 15.67 -16.44
CA VAL A 58 61.19 15.01 -17.53
C VAL A 58 61.21 13.49 -17.21
N VAL A 59 60.21 12.66 -17.54
CA VAL A 59 59.98 11.98 -18.85
C VAL A 59 58.51 11.55 -19.01
N MET A 60 58.01 11.73 -20.24
CA MET A 60 56.68 11.43 -20.78
C MET A 60 56.65 10.14 -21.61
N GLU A 61 55.42 9.65 -21.82
CA GLU A 61 54.83 9.03 -23.04
C GLU A 61 55.38 7.69 -23.55
N GLU A 62 54.60 6.80 -24.18
CA GLU A 62 53.52 6.94 -25.19
C GLU A 62 52.33 5.97 -24.88
N GLU A 63 51.06 6.36 -25.04
CA GLU A 63 50.21 6.45 -26.25
C GLU A 63 49.85 5.10 -26.92
N GLU A 64 48.54 4.76 -26.93
CA GLU A 64 47.95 3.98 -28.02
C GLU A 64 46.48 4.38 -28.27
N VAL A 65 46.17 4.45 -29.56
CA VAL A 65 45.01 5.01 -30.27
C VAL A 65 43.86 4.00 -30.37
N THR A 66 42.59 4.46 -30.46
CA THR A 66 41.53 4.06 -31.43
C THR A 66 40.13 4.52 -30.94
N ARG A 67 39.49 5.45 -31.66
CA ARG A 67 38.47 5.33 -32.73
C ARG A 67 37.01 5.26 -32.25
N GLU A 68 36.24 6.19 -32.81
CA GLU A 68 34.79 6.35 -32.74
C GLU A 68 34.01 5.09 -33.17
N GLY A 69 32.86 4.89 -32.53
CA GLY A 69 31.84 3.92 -32.90
C GLY A 69 30.56 4.20 -32.14
N SER A 70 29.74 5.09 -32.69
CA SER A 70 28.42 5.46 -32.21
C SER A 70 27.46 4.26 -32.18
N HIS A 71 26.98 3.89 -31.00
CA HIS A 71 25.64 3.33 -30.83
C HIS A 71 24.97 4.10 -29.69
N VAL A 72 24.15 5.08 -30.09
CA VAL A 72 23.20 5.76 -29.21
C VAL A 72 22.14 4.72 -28.86
N GLU A 73 22.24 4.15 -27.66
CA GLU A 73 21.11 3.47 -27.03
C GLU A 73 20.09 4.56 -26.68
N ILE A 74 19.00 4.61 -27.45
CA ILE A 74 17.81 5.37 -27.12
C ILE A 74 17.29 4.78 -25.81
N LYS A 75 17.66 5.40 -24.69
CA LYS A 75 16.90 5.27 -23.44
C LYS A 75 15.53 5.86 -23.73
N ASP A 76 14.56 5.02 -24.03
CA ASP A 76 13.16 5.36 -23.84
C ASP A 76 13.00 5.75 -22.36
N SER A 77 12.97 7.06 -22.16
CA SER A 77 12.60 7.68 -20.90
C SER A 77 11.11 7.42 -20.69
N PRO A 78 10.64 7.16 -19.46
CA PRO A 78 9.23 6.89 -19.25
C PRO A 78 8.42 8.14 -19.65
N ALA A 79 7.65 8.00 -20.72
CA ALA A 79 6.63 8.95 -21.09
C ALA A 79 5.55 8.95 -19.99
N SER A 80 5.17 10.15 -19.55
CA SER A 80 4.15 10.44 -18.52
C SER A 80 4.45 9.92 -17.12
N ALA A 81 5.25 10.68 -16.35
CA ALA A 81 5.14 10.65 -14.90
C ALA A 81 3.71 11.06 -14.52
N ASP A 82 2.88 10.10 -14.13
CA ASP A 82 1.50 10.38 -13.75
C ASP A 82 1.46 11.14 -12.42
N LEU A 83 1.41 12.47 -12.53
CA LEU A 83 1.35 13.38 -11.39
C LEU A 83 0.04 13.20 -10.61
N LEU A 84 0.13 13.23 -9.28
CA LEU A 84 -0.98 12.89 -8.39
C LEU A 84 -2.04 13.97 -8.31
N PRO A 85 -3.34 13.59 -8.30
CA PRO A 85 -4.42 14.53 -8.04
C PRO A 85 -4.47 14.97 -6.57
N LEU A 86 -4.44 16.29 -6.34
CA LEU A 86 -4.53 16.94 -5.02
C LEU A 86 -5.94 17.47 -4.79
N ASP A 87 -6.79 16.74 -4.05
CA ASP A 87 -8.18 17.14 -3.78
C ASP A 87 -8.29 18.17 -2.63
N PHE A 88 -8.67 19.40 -2.95
CA PHE A 88 -8.83 20.48 -1.98
C PHE A 88 -10.09 20.31 -1.12
N LEU A 89 -11.14 19.63 -1.60
CA LEU A 89 -12.34 19.38 -0.82
C LEU A 89 -12.06 18.42 0.33
N SER A 90 -11.29 17.36 0.09
CA SER A 90 -10.87 16.41 1.14
C SER A 90 -10.14 17.07 2.32
N ARG A 91 -9.51 18.23 2.12
CA ARG A 91 -8.76 18.97 3.15
C ARG A 91 -9.64 19.89 3.99
N VAL A 92 -10.80 20.30 3.49
CA VAL A 92 -11.75 21.17 4.21
C VAL A 92 -12.98 20.43 4.73
N LEU A 93 -13.25 19.24 4.19
CA LEU A 93 -14.33 18.37 4.64
C LEU A 93 -13.84 17.46 5.78
N PRO A 94 -14.72 17.12 6.74
CA PRO A 94 -14.34 16.33 7.89
C PRO A 94 -14.00 14.90 7.47
N GLN A 95 -12.80 14.43 7.81
CA GLN A 95 -12.48 13.02 7.81
C GLN A 95 -12.98 12.45 9.15
N GLY A 96 -14.20 11.87 9.18
CA GLY A 96 -14.76 11.23 10.38
C GLY A 96 -16.03 11.87 10.98
N GLY A 97 -17.01 12.25 10.15
CA GLY A 97 -18.41 12.42 10.61
C GLY A 97 -18.73 13.64 11.50
N ARG A 98 -17.75 14.46 11.89
CA ARG A 98 -18.02 15.71 12.63
C ARG A 98 -18.66 16.75 11.71
N PRO A 99 -19.85 17.31 12.02
CA PRO A 99 -20.47 18.33 11.19
C PRO A 99 -19.63 19.62 11.19
N VAL A 100 -19.19 20.06 10.01
CA VAL A 100 -18.52 21.36 9.86
C VAL A 100 -19.61 22.44 9.77
N LYS A 101 -19.63 23.36 10.75
CA LYS A 101 -20.56 24.49 10.74
C LYS A 101 -20.43 25.28 9.44
N GLY A 102 -21.54 25.53 8.76
CA GLY A 102 -21.58 26.25 7.49
C GLY A 102 -21.33 25.38 6.25
N VAL A 103 -21.36 24.05 6.39
CA VAL A 103 -21.24 23.09 5.29
C VAL A 103 -22.47 22.17 5.30
N ARG A 104 -23.20 22.13 4.18
CA ARG A 104 -24.36 21.25 4.00
C ARG A 104 -24.13 20.32 2.83
N LEU A 105 -24.33 19.03 3.03
CA LEU A 105 -24.36 18.04 1.95
C LEU A 105 -25.75 18.09 1.30
N VAL A 106 -25.79 18.20 -0.03
CA VAL A 106 -27.02 18.26 -0.81
C VAL A 106 -26.93 17.24 -1.92
N GLN A 107 -27.97 16.41 -2.04
CA GLN A 107 -28.14 15.49 -3.16
C GLN A 107 -29.07 16.12 -4.19
N ASP A 108 -28.62 16.18 -5.44
CA ASP A 108 -29.36 16.78 -6.53
C ASP A 108 -28.93 16.15 -7.87
N GLY A 109 -29.91 15.79 -8.71
CA GLY A 109 -29.64 15.24 -10.05
C GLY A 109 -28.84 13.92 -10.04
N GLY A 110 -29.01 13.08 -9.01
CA GLY A 110 -28.31 11.78 -8.90
C GLY A 110 -26.87 11.87 -8.37
N ALA A 111 -26.40 13.06 -8.02
CA ALA A 111 -25.08 13.27 -7.42
C ALA A 111 -25.17 14.05 -6.11
N ARG A 112 -24.14 13.91 -5.26
CA ARG A 112 -24.00 14.72 -4.04
C ARG A 112 -22.95 15.81 -4.23
N GLY A 113 -23.22 16.98 -3.69
CA GLY A 113 -22.25 18.05 -3.57
C GLY A 113 -22.36 18.77 -2.24
N VAL A 114 -21.39 19.62 -2.01
CA VAL A 114 -21.27 20.43 -0.81
C VAL A 114 -21.76 21.83 -1.11
N GLN A 115 -22.68 22.31 -0.28
CA GLN A 115 -23.13 23.69 -0.24
C GLN A 115 -22.47 24.42 0.93
N PHE A 116 -21.95 25.62 0.67
CA PHE A 116 -21.35 26.48 1.69
C PHE A 116 -22.36 27.53 2.17
N SER A 117 -22.53 27.66 3.48
CA SER A 117 -23.42 28.65 4.08
C SER A 117 -22.80 30.04 4.10
N SER A 118 -23.57 31.05 3.72
CA SER A 118 -23.22 32.46 3.76
C SER A 118 -23.40 33.04 5.18
N GLY A 119 -22.50 32.72 6.11
CA GLY A 119 -22.56 33.17 7.51
C GLY A 119 -21.22 33.66 8.10
N PRO A 120 -21.23 34.35 9.27
CA PRO A 120 -20.03 34.95 9.88
C PRO A 120 -19.02 33.98 10.47
N GLN A 121 -19.29 32.69 10.34
CA GLN A 121 -18.46 31.65 10.89
C GLN A 121 -17.48 31.15 9.81
N ARG A 122 -16.20 31.43 10.06
CA ARG A 122 -14.96 30.89 9.45
C ARG A 122 -15.08 30.35 8.02
N ALA A 123 -14.47 31.08 7.09
CA ALA A 123 -14.16 30.61 5.75
C ALA A 123 -13.38 29.27 5.77
N LEU A 124 -13.88 28.27 5.03
CA LEU A 124 -13.21 26.97 4.90
C LEU A 124 -11.84 27.15 4.28
N SER A 125 -10.80 26.80 5.04
CA SER A 125 -9.43 26.93 4.58
C SER A 125 -8.48 25.99 5.29
N PHE A 126 -7.39 25.67 4.61
CA PHE A 126 -6.26 24.93 5.16
C PHE A 126 -4.95 25.62 4.75
N PRO A 127 -3.87 25.47 5.53
CA PRO A 127 -2.58 26.06 5.19
C PRO A 127 -1.99 25.38 3.94
N SER A 128 -1.38 26.17 3.05
CA SER A 128 -0.75 25.66 1.82
C SER A 128 0.34 24.62 2.09
N SER A 129 0.97 24.67 3.27
CA SER A 129 1.97 23.70 3.74
C SER A 129 1.43 22.28 3.91
N GLN A 130 0.11 22.05 3.90
CA GLN A 130 -0.46 20.70 3.84
C GLN A 130 -0.37 20.07 2.45
N ILE A 131 -0.13 20.87 1.41
CA ILE A 131 -0.03 20.42 0.01
C ILE A 131 1.39 20.65 -0.53
N PHE A 132 2.01 21.77 -0.19
CA PHE A 132 3.34 22.19 -0.63
C PHE A 132 4.36 21.99 0.51
N VAL A 133 4.62 20.73 0.88
CA VAL A 133 5.47 20.36 2.04
C VAL A 133 6.96 20.54 1.74
N ASN A 134 7.44 19.91 0.66
CA ASN A 134 8.87 19.85 0.32
C ASN A 134 9.32 20.98 -0.61
N CYS A 135 8.38 21.58 -1.34
CA CYS A 135 8.64 22.69 -2.25
C CYS A 135 7.56 23.74 -2.02
N GLN A 136 7.95 24.92 -1.55
CA GLN A 136 7.04 26.04 -1.30
C GLN A 136 6.69 26.82 -2.58
N HIS A 137 6.73 26.19 -3.77
CA HIS A 137 6.39 26.84 -5.04
C HIS A 137 5.18 26.15 -5.69
N PHE A 138 4.28 26.95 -6.26
CA PHE A 138 3.15 26.44 -7.03
C PHE A 138 3.65 25.91 -8.39
N PRO A 139 3.12 24.79 -8.90
CA PRO A 139 3.58 24.22 -10.16
C PRO A 139 3.38 25.18 -11.34
N ALA A 140 4.40 25.29 -12.21
CA ALA A 140 4.37 26.16 -13.39
C ALA A 140 3.37 25.67 -14.45
N GLU A 141 3.19 24.35 -14.52
CA GLU A 141 2.22 23.68 -15.38
C GLU A 141 1.29 22.88 -14.49
N PHE A 142 0.00 22.91 -14.75
CA PHE A 142 -0.99 22.24 -13.90
C PHE A 142 -2.37 22.16 -14.56
N SER A 143 -3.20 21.26 -14.04
CA SER A 143 -4.64 21.23 -14.30
C SER A 143 -5.44 21.42 -13.03
N VAL A 144 -6.54 22.17 -13.11
CA VAL A 144 -7.57 22.23 -12.06
C VAL A 144 -8.85 21.61 -12.59
N VAL A 145 -9.34 20.58 -11.91
CA VAL A 145 -10.57 19.88 -12.22
C VAL A 145 -11.64 20.25 -11.21
N VAL A 146 -12.79 20.73 -11.68
CA VAL A 146 -13.90 21.15 -10.82
C VAL A 146 -15.21 20.54 -11.31
N THR A 147 -15.97 19.92 -10.42
CA THR A 147 -17.35 19.48 -10.69
C THR A 147 -18.29 20.27 -9.80
N MET A 148 -19.18 21.05 -10.41
CA MET A 148 -20.04 22.00 -9.70
C MET A 148 -21.42 22.16 -10.34
N LYS A 149 -22.40 22.58 -9.54
CA LYS A 149 -23.73 23.01 -9.98
C LYS A 149 -24.07 24.36 -9.36
N VAL A 150 -24.50 25.31 -10.17
CA VAL A 150 -24.93 26.64 -9.72
C VAL A 150 -26.24 26.98 -10.43
N ASP A 151 -27.26 27.38 -9.67
CA ASP A 151 -28.58 27.67 -10.24
C ASP A 151 -28.58 28.99 -11.01
N ARG A 152 -28.23 30.09 -10.35
CA ARG A 152 -28.19 31.43 -10.92
C ARG A 152 -27.12 32.26 -10.23
N ILE A 153 -26.42 33.08 -11.01
CA ILE A 153 -25.49 34.08 -10.50
C ILE A 153 -26.01 35.48 -10.83
N ALA A 154 -25.95 36.39 -9.84
CA ALA A 154 -26.44 37.75 -10.03
C ALA A 154 -25.65 38.49 -11.13
N PRO A 155 -26.28 39.40 -11.90
CA PRO A 155 -25.58 40.21 -12.88
C PRO A 155 -24.46 41.03 -12.23
N LYS A 156 -23.29 41.08 -12.88
CA LYS A 156 -22.09 41.82 -12.42
C LYS A 156 -21.47 41.31 -11.10
N THR A 157 -21.87 40.14 -10.59
CA THR A 157 -21.17 39.48 -9.48
C THR A 157 -20.16 38.44 -9.98
N SER A 158 -19.23 38.06 -9.12
CA SER A 158 -18.31 36.94 -9.37
C SER A 158 -18.09 36.19 -8.06
N GLU A 159 -18.05 34.86 -8.15
CA GLU A 159 -17.93 33.96 -7.01
C GLU A 159 -16.65 33.13 -7.13
N TYR A 160 -15.92 32.98 -6.02
CA TYR A 160 -14.69 32.19 -5.98
C TYR A 160 -14.99 30.71 -5.78
N ILE A 161 -14.44 29.87 -6.65
CA ILE A 161 -14.39 28.41 -6.44
C ILE A 161 -13.31 28.11 -5.40
N PHE A 162 -12.12 28.69 -5.56
CA PHE A 162 -11.07 28.68 -4.54
C PHE A 162 -10.15 29.90 -4.66
N ALA A 163 -9.41 30.20 -3.59
CA ALA A 163 -8.39 31.23 -3.57
C ALA A 163 -7.25 30.90 -2.60
N MET A 164 -6.01 31.01 -3.07
CA MET A 164 -4.80 30.99 -2.24
C MET A 164 -4.43 32.42 -1.84
N VAL A 165 -4.40 32.67 -0.53
CA VAL A 165 -4.18 34.01 0.03
C VAL A 165 -3.05 33.94 1.05
N ARG A 166 -2.07 34.83 0.92
CA ARG A 166 -0.97 34.99 1.89
C ARG A 166 -1.51 35.54 3.22
N GLU A 167 -0.78 35.36 4.31
CA GLU A 167 -1.19 35.83 5.64
C GLU A 167 -1.54 37.33 5.69
N ASP A 168 -0.81 38.16 4.95
CA ASP A 168 -1.03 39.60 4.74
C ASP A 168 -2.35 39.96 4.00
N GLY A 169 -3.08 38.96 3.50
CA GLY A 169 -4.35 39.13 2.79
C GLY A 169 -4.22 39.29 1.26
N ASN A 170 -3.00 39.22 0.72
CA ASN A 170 -2.78 39.29 -0.73
C ASN A 170 -3.17 37.98 -1.43
N LEU A 171 -3.91 38.09 -2.54
CA LEU A 171 -4.28 36.95 -3.39
C LEU A 171 -3.08 36.54 -4.23
N LEU A 172 -2.66 35.30 -4.10
CA LEU A 172 -1.59 34.68 -4.90
C LEU A 172 -2.16 33.97 -6.13
N LEU A 173 -3.24 33.20 -5.95
CA LEU A 173 -3.92 32.45 -7.00
C LEU A 173 -5.41 32.37 -6.68
N GLY A 174 -6.30 32.47 -7.66
CA GLY A 174 -7.72 32.24 -7.44
C GLY A 174 -8.50 31.95 -8.70
N LEU A 175 -9.42 31.00 -8.59
CA LEU A 175 -10.34 30.64 -9.65
C LEU A 175 -11.74 31.15 -9.27
N LYS A 176 -12.34 31.95 -10.15
CA LYS A 176 -13.68 32.51 -9.94
C LYS A 176 -14.48 32.52 -11.22
N PHE A 177 -15.80 32.45 -11.13
CA PHE A 177 -16.69 32.50 -12.27
C PHE A 177 -17.68 33.66 -12.17
N SER A 178 -18.25 34.03 -13.31
CA SER A 178 -19.33 35.00 -13.48
C SER A 178 -20.28 34.46 -14.57
N LYS A 179 -21.40 35.15 -14.82
CA LYS A 179 -22.51 34.67 -15.68
C LYS A 179 -22.10 33.90 -16.96
N GLU A 180 -21.07 34.35 -17.67
CA GLU A 180 -20.59 33.69 -18.91
C GLU A 180 -19.05 33.64 -19.01
N ARG A 181 -18.35 33.73 -17.86
CA ARG A 181 -16.88 33.80 -17.86
C ARG A 181 -16.28 33.05 -16.68
N LEU A 182 -15.20 32.33 -16.95
CA LEU A 182 -14.30 31.78 -15.94
C LEU A 182 -13.02 32.62 -15.91
N HIS A 183 -12.55 32.95 -14.70
CA HIS A 183 -11.38 33.78 -14.47
C HIS A 183 -10.36 33.06 -13.58
N LEU A 184 -9.15 32.91 -14.09
CA LEU A 184 -7.98 32.58 -13.28
C LEU A 184 -7.23 33.88 -12.98
N LEU A 185 -7.00 34.15 -11.71
CA LEU A 185 -6.22 35.30 -11.22
C LEU A 185 -4.96 34.77 -10.56
N TYR A 186 -3.80 35.32 -10.88
CA TYR A 186 -2.55 34.94 -10.23
C TYR A 186 -1.59 36.13 -10.09
N GLN A 187 -0.64 36.01 -9.17
CA GLN A 187 0.45 36.97 -9.01
C GLN A 187 1.57 36.60 -9.99
N GLY A 188 1.77 37.42 -11.03
CA GLY A 188 2.87 37.32 -11.97
C GLY A 188 4.07 38.18 -11.57
N SER A 189 5.11 38.16 -12.42
CA SER A 189 6.38 38.88 -12.19
C SER A 189 6.27 40.41 -12.20
N GLU A 190 5.29 40.97 -12.91
CA GLU A 190 5.07 42.44 -13.01
C GLU A 190 3.81 42.92 -12.28
N GLY A 191 3.09 42.02 -11.59
CA GLY A 191 1.83 42.38 -10.92
C GLY A 191 0.78 41.28 -11.00
N ARG A 192 -0.49 41.64 -10.80
CA ARG A 192 -1.60 40.69 -10.88
C ARG A 192 -2.03 40.46 -12.32
N GLU A 193 -2.01 39.21 -12.74
CA GLU A 193 -2.43 38.74 -14.05
C GLU A 193 -3.84 38.12 -14.01
N ARG A 194 -4.51 38.10 -15.16
CA ARG A 194 -5.88 37.56 -15.29
C ARG A 194 -6.10 36.88 -16.64
N LEU A 195 -6.41 35.59 -16.59
CA LEU A 195 -6.95 34.85 -17.74
C LEU A 195 -8.47 34.84 -17.69
N THR A 196 -9.11 34.95 -18.85
CA THR A 196 -10.58 34.99 -18.96
C THR A 196 -11.07 34.17 -20.13
N PHE A 197 -11.67 33.03 -19.83
CA PHE A 197 -12.44 32.26 -20.79
C PHE A 197 -13.84 32.87 -20.89
N ARG A 198 -14.30 33.13 -22.12
CA ARG A 198 -15.62 33.72 -22.41
C ARG A 198 -16.55 32.63 -22.95
N ARG A 199 -17.87 32.88 -22.89
CA ARG A 199 -18.91 31.94 -23.35
C ARG A 199 -18.96 30.65 -22.53
N VAL A 200 -18.59 30.74 -21.24
CA VAL A 200 -18.58 29.62 -20.30
C VAL A 200 -19.81 29.73 -19.40
N GLN A 201 -20.84 28.93 -19.67
CA GLN A 201 -22.13 28.97 -18.95
C GLN A 201 -22.19 27.88 -17.87
N LEU A 202 -21.77 28.23 -16.64
CA LEU A 202 -21.75 27.29 -15.50
C LEU A 202 -22.95 27.44 -14.55
N ALA A 203 -23.70 28.55 -14.65
CA ALA A 203 -24.78 28.91 -13.75
C ALA A 203 -26.16 28.75 -14.41
N ASN A 204 -26.50 27.51 -14.79
CA ASN A 204 -27.72 27.15 -15.50
C ASN A 204 -28.54 26.07 -14.77
N GLY A 205 -28.23 25.78 -13.49
CA GLY A 205 -28.91 24.76 -12.69
C GLY A 205 -28.53 23.31 -12.98
N HIS A 206 -27.56 23.05 -13.87
CA HIS A 206 -27.07 21.70 -14.17
C HIS A 206 -25.69 21.47 -13.56
N TRP A 207 -25.33 20.20 -13.39
CA TRP A 207 -23.95 19.80 -13.12
C TRP A 207 -23.07 20.06 -14.33
N HIS A 208 -21.87 20.53 -14.04
CA HIS A 208 -20.80 20.77 -15.00
C HIS A 208 -19.47 20.28 -14.42
N THR A 209 -18.68 19.58 -15.24
CA THR A 209 -17.28 19.25 -14.94
C THR A 209 -16.36 20.02 -15.87
N LEU A 210 -15.42 20.77 -15.29
CA LEU A 210 -14.45 21.57 -16.02
C LEU A 210 -13.02 21.11 -15.73
N VAL A 211 -12.18 21.11 -16.77
CA VAL A 211 -10.74 20.92 -16.71
C VAL A 211 -10.07 22.18 -17.23
N LEU A 212 -9.39 22.91 -16.36
CA LEU A 212 -8.55 24.06 -16.72
C LEU A 212 -7.09 23.62 -16.69
N ALA A 213 -6.43 23.49 -17.84
CA ALA A 213 -5.01 23.14 -17.93
C ALA A 213 -4.17 24.35 -18.37
N LEU A 214 -3.00 24.52 -17.74
CA LEU A 214 -2.00 25.51 -18.10
C LEU A 214 -0.68 24.78 -18.36
N SER A 215 -0.09 25.01 -19.53
CA SER A 215 1.24 24.52 -19.90
C SER A 215 1.93 25.54 -20.81
N GLY A 216 3.16 25.94 -20.46
CA GLY A 216 3.88 27.01 -21.14
C GLY A 216 3.05 28.30 -21.34
N HIS A 217 2.82 28.66 -22.60
CA HIS A 217 2.04 29.83 -23.01
C HIS A 217 0.55 29.53 -23.23
N HIS A 218 0.12 28.29 -23.07
CA HIS A 218 -1.23 27.85 -23.42
C HIS A 218 -2.05 27.64 -22.16
N ALA A 219 -3.30 28.09 -22.20
CA ALA A 219 -4.30 27.78 -21.19
C ALA A 219 -5.54 27.24 -21.89
N THR A 220 -5.90 25.99 -21.58
CA THR A 220 -7.04 25.29 -22.16
C THR A 220 -8.12 25.09 -21.11
N LEU A 221 -9.39 25.22 -21.52
CA LEU A 221 -10.54 24.95 -20.68
C LEU A 221 -11.50 24.01 -21.42
N THR A 222 -11.63 22.80 -20.90
CA THR A 222 -12.59 21.80 -21.37
C THR A 222 -13.77 21.78 -20.40
N VAL A 223 -15.00 21.86 -20.91
CA VAL A 223 -16.23 21.75 -20.11
C VAL A 223 -17.04 20.57 -20.63
N ASP A 224 -17.45 19.67 -19.73
CA ASP A 224 -18.25 18.48 -20.00
C ASP A 224 -17.72 17.63 -21.18
N CYS A 225 -16.39 17.41 -21.21
CA CYS A 225 -15.68 16.72 -22.30
C CYS A 225 -15.99 17.25 -23.72
N GLY A 226 -16.44 18.51 -23.83
CA GLY A 226 -16.65 19.19 -25.11
C GLY A 226 -15.35 19.70 -25.74
N LEU A 227 -15.50 20.51 -26.78
CA LEU A 227 -14.35 21.12 -27.45
C LEU A 227 -13.59 22.07 -26.49
N PRO A 228 -12.25 21.96 -26.39
CA PRO A 228 -11.46 22.81 -25.51
C PRO A 228 -11.46 24.26 -26.01
N LEU A 229 -11.65 25.21 -25.08
CA LEU A 229 -11.41 26.62 -25.31
C LEU A 229 -9.94 26.92 -25.02
N GLU A 230 -9.22 27.51 -25.97
CA GLU A 230 -7.79 27.78 -25.81
C GLU A 230 -7.49 29.30 -25.75
N LEU A 231 -6.57 29.67 -24.88
CA LEU A 231 -6.01 31.02 -24.76
C LEU A 231 -4.49 30.94 -24.83
N VAL A 232 -3.89 31.80 -25.66
CA VAL A 232 -2.44 31.99 -25.70
C VAL A 232 -2.07 33.21 -24.85
N GLN A 233 -1.18 32.98 -23.89
CA GLN A 233 -0.72 33.94 -22.90
C GLN A 233 0.55 34.63 -23.39
N LYS A 234 0.67 35.95 -23.13
CA LYS A 234 1.90 36.70 -23.47
C LYS A 234 3.11 36.21 -22.69
N LYS A 235 2.90 35.81 -21.43
CA LYS A 235 3.91 35.25 -20.53
C LYS A 235 3.37 33.95 -19.95
N SER A 236 4.25 32.97 -19.73
CA SER A 236 3.90 31.72 -19.06
C SER A 236 3.56 31.95 -17.59
N PHE A 237 2.91 30.97 -16.97
CA PHE A 237 2.64 30.99 -15.54
C PHE A 237 3.97 30.99 -14.75
N PRO A 238 4.10 31.80 -13.68
CA PRO A 238 5.36 31.92 -12.93
C PRO A 238 5.76 30.61 -12.25
N ALA A 239 6.97 30.12 -12.54
CA ALA A 239 7.53 28.92 -11.92
C ALA A 239 8.02 29.14 -10.48
N ASP A 240 8.18 30.40 -10.07
CA ASP A 240 8.70 30.86 -8.78
C ASP A 240 7.58 31.38 -7.85
N LEU A 241 6.31 31.03 -8.11
CA LEU A 241 5.19 31.49 -7.28
C LEU A 241 5.26 30.86 -5.88
N ASN A 242 5.84 31.59 -4.94
CA ASN A 242 6.02 31.14 -3.56
C ASN A 242 4.69 31.06 -2.80
N THR A 243 4.36 29.86 -2.31
CA THR A 243 3.16 29.50 -1.55
C THR A 243 3.39 29.46 -0.04
N GLY A 244 4.61 29.69 0.45
CA GLY A 244 4.95 29.77 1.87
C GLY A 244 4.14 30.82 2.61
N GLY A 245 3.68 30.49 3.83
CA GLY A 245 2.86 31.38 4.65
C GLY A 245 1.53 31.76 4.00
N SER A 246 0.93 30.87 3.20
CA SER A 246 -0.37 31.09 2.57
C SER A 246 -1.42 30.06 3.00
N ARG A 247 -2.69 30.40 2.78
CA ARG A 247 -3.84 29.53 3.06
C ARG A 247 -4.70 29.41 1.81
N ILE A 248 -5.18 28.20 1.54
CA ILE A 248 -6.12 27.92 0.46
C ILE A 248 -7.53 27.98 1.05
N TYR A 249 -8.37 28.84 0.49
CA TYR A 249 -9.77 29.02 0.83
C TYR A 249 -10.64 28.37 -0.24
N VAL A 250 -11.62 27.56 0.18
CA VAL A 250 -12.60 26.92 -0.71
C VAL A 250 -13.90 27.72 -0.65
N GLY A 251 -14.45 28.05 -1.82
CA GLY A 251 -15.70 28.78 -1.96
C GLY A 251 -15.66 30.27 -1.62
N ASN A 252 -14.50 30.86 -1.29
CA ASN A 252 -14.35 32.29 -1.01
C ASN A 252 -12.88 32.76 -1.08
N ARG A 253 -12.62 34.03 -0.75
CA ARG A 253 -11.29 34.66 -0.65
C ARG A 253 -11.04 35.31 0.71
N LYS A 254 -11.28 34.61 1.83
CA LYS A 254 -11.17 35.19 3.19
C LYS A 254 -12.08 36.43 3.39
N ARG A 255 -13.09 36.60 2.52
CA ARG A 255 -14.02 37.74 2.47
C ARG A 255 -15.38 37.23 2.06
N TRP A 256 -16.42 37.94 2.51
CA TRP A 256 -17.83 37.66 2.25
C TRP A 256 -18.28 37.99 0.83
N LYS A 257 -17.59 38.93 0.18
CA LYS A 257 -17.91 39.31 -1.20
C LYS A 257 -17.40 38.23 -2.15
N GLY A 258 -18.32 37.61 -2.90
CA GLY A 258 -18.00 36.57 -3.88
C GLY A 258 -17.86 35.17 -3.28
N VAL A 259 -18.67 34.85 -2.27
CA VAL A 259 -18.84 33.48 -1.75
C VAL A 259 -19.57 32.62 -2.78
N PHE A 260 -19.11 31.39 -2.94
CA PHE A 260 -19.71 30.37 -3.78
C PHE A 260 -21.10 29.98 -3.28
N SER A 261 -22.09 30.08 -4.15
CA SER A 261 -23.50 29.84 -3.84
C SER A 261 -24.02 28.44 -4.22
N GLY A 262 -23.27 27.71 -5.03
CA GLY A 262 -23.70 26.43 -5.60
C GLY A 262 -23.35 25.19 -4.77
N LEU A 263 -23.38 24.05 -5.47
CA LEU A 263 -22.90 22.76 -5.01
C LEU A 263 -21.53 22.45 -5.63
N LEU A 264 -20.58 22.03 -4.80
CA LEU A 264 -19.24 21.64 -5.22
C LEU A 264 -19.02 20.15 -4.91
N ARG A 265 -18.74 19.34 -5.93
CA ARG A 265 -18.53 17.88 -5.82
C ARG A 265 -17.05 17.50 -5.87
N GLN A 266 -16.29 18.19 -6.73
CA GLN A 266 -14.88 17.90 -7.00
C GLN A 266 -14.12 19.22 -7.13
N LEU A 267 -12.92 19.31 -6.54
CA LEU A 267 -11.98 20.42 -6.72
C LEU A 267 -10.56 19.92 -6.54
N VAL A 268 -9.89 19.62 -7.65
CA VAL A 268 -8.65 18.84 -7.68
C VAL A 268 -7.59 19.58 -8.47
N LEU A 269 -6.36 19.63 -7.96
CA LEU A 269 -5.18 20.16 -8.65
C LEU A 269 -4.28 19.00 -9.09
N ILE A 270 -3.93 18.93 -10.37
CA ILE A 270 -2.90 18.01 -10.89
C ILE A 270 -1.70 18.85 -11.32
N PRO A 271 -0.53 18.75 -10.67
CA PRO A 271 0.69 19.37 -11.18
C PRO A 271 1.07 18.78 -12.55
N GLY A 272 1.71 19.57 -13.41
CA GLY A 272 2.46 19.17 -14.62
C GLY A 272 1.76 18.33 -15.69
N SER A 273 0.43 18.21 -15.66
CA SER A 273 -0.31 17.35 -16.59
C SER A 273 -1.62 17.99 -17.01
N ASP A 274 -2.01 17.81 -18.28
CA ASP A 274 -3.39 18.03 -18.73
C ASP A 274 -4.26 16.90 -18.22
N ALA A 275 -5.24 17.21 -17.37
CA ALA A 275 -6.14 16.21 -16.81
C ALA A 275 -7.19 15.71 -17.82
N THR A 276 -7.34 16.37 -18.98
CA THR A 276 -8.39 16.07 -19.95
C THR A 276 -8.37 14.60 -20.42
N PRO A 277 -7.22 14.00 -20.79
CA PRO A 277 -7.16 12.59 -21.21
C PRO A 277 -7.50 11.59 -20.11
N ARG A 278 -7.40 11.99 -18.83
CA ARG A 278 -7.75 11.14 -17.68
C ARG A 278 -9.25 11.12 -17.37
N ILE A 279 -10.00 12.09 -17.89
CA ILE A 279 -11.42 12.31 -17.57
C ILE A 279 -12.30 12.14 -18.81
N CYS A 280 -11.75 12.35 -20.00
CA CYS A 280 -12.48 12.36 -21.26
C CYS A 280 -11.91 11.34 -22.25
N PRO A 281 -12.78 10.62 -23.01
CA PRO A 281 -14.24 10.73 -23.01
C PRO A 281 -14.89 10.07 -21.79
N SER A 282 -16.05 10.60 -21.38
CA SER A 282 -16.84 10.06 -20.26
C SER A 282 -18.26 9.75 -20.73
N SER A 283 -18.86 8.67 -20.21
CA SER A 283 -20.27 8.33 -20.44
C SER A 283 -21.24 9.31 -19.77
N ASN A 284 -20.77 10.05 -18.75
CA ASN A 284 -21.50 11.14 -18.11
C ASN A 284 -20.60 12.38 -17.96
N PRO A 285 -20.40 13.16 -19.03
CA PRO A 285 -19.43 14.25 -19.03
C PRO A 285 -19.69 15.35 -17.98
N ARG A 286 -20.94 15.54 -17.57
CA ARG A 286 -21.34 16.54 -16.57
C ARG A 286 -20.92 16.19 -15.14
N LEU A 287 -20.72 14.90 -14.88
CA LEU A 287 -20.33 14.33 -13.60
C LEU A 287 -19.08 13.45 -13.74
N ALA A 288 -18.19 13.77 -14.69
CA ALA A 288 -16.97 13.01 -14.87
C ALA A 288 -16.06 13.16 -13.64
N GLU A 289 -15.56 12.04 -13.11
CA GLU A 289 -14.88 11.99 -11.82
C GLU A 289 -13.40 11.66 -12.01
N LEU A 290 -12.57 12.44 -11.32
CA LEU A 290 -11.13 12.20 -11.19
C LEU A 290 -10.79 11.84 -9.73
N ALA A 291 -11.29 12.62 -8.78
CA ALA A 291 -11.16 12.36 -7.35
C ALA A 291 -12.28 13.11 -6.61
N VAL A 292 -13.21 12.35 -6.02
CA VAL A 292 -14.35 12.89 -5.25
C VAL A 292 -14.21 12.44 -3.79
N PRO A 293 -14.39 13.34 -2.79
CA PRO A 293 -14.40 12.95 -1.38
C PRO A 293 -15.36 11.79 -1.11
N ALA A 294 -14.94 10.77 -0.35
CA ALA A 294 -15.74 9.57 -0.07
C ALA A 294 -17.15 9.88 0.46
N VAL A 295 -17.30 10.94 1.26
CA VAL A 295 -18.58 11.44 1.78
C VAL A 295 -19.59 11.86 0.69
N LEU A 296 -19.13 12.07 -0.54
CA LEU A 296 -19.94 12.43 -1.71
C LEU A 296 -20.16 11.24 -2.67
N GLY A 297 -19.41 10.13 -2.54
CA GLY A 297 -19.45 8.97 -3.45
C GLY A 297 -20.49 7.89 -3.14
N GLN A 298 -20.85 7.68 -1.86
CA GLN A 298 -21.85 6.69 -1.42
C GLN A 298 -23.31 7.09 -1.76
N LEU A 299 -23.89 6.61 -2.87
CA LEU A 299 -25.33 6.76 -3.13
C LEU A 299 -26.17 5.79 -2.26
N PRO A 300 -27.45 6.09 -1.94
CA PRO A 300 -28.28 5.18 -1.14
C PRO A 300 -28.71 3.95 -1.93
N VAL A 301 -28.85 2.84 -1.21
CA VAL A 301 -29.48 1.58 -1.63
C VAL A 301 -30.86 1.87 -2.23
N VAL A 302 -31.06 1.47 -3.50
CA VAL A 302 -32.40 1.31 -4.08
C VAL A 302 -32.99 0.04 -3.47
N PRO A 303 -34.08 0.09 -2.70
CA PRO A 303 -34.78 -1.12 -2.29
C PRO A 303 -35.40 -1.76 -3.54
N PRO A 304 -35.28 -3.08 -3.75
CA PRO A 304 -36.05 -3.75 -4.79
C PRO A 304 -37.51 -3.79 -4.32
N GLY A 305 -38.35 -2.95 -4.92
CA GLY A 305 -39.78 -2.95 -4.66
C GLY A 305 -40.48 -1.82 -5.38
N ASN A 306 -41.33 -2.16 -6.33
CA ASN A 306 -42.33 -1.25 -6.87
C ASN A 306 -43.20 -0.76 -5.71
N ASP A 307 -43.23 0.55 -5.45
CA ASP A 307 -44.46 1.34 -5.38
C ASP A 307 -44.18 2.83 -5.02
N VAL A 308 -44.73 3.68 -5.89
CA VAL A 308 -45.31 5.02 -5.66
C VAL A 308 -44.71 5.97 -4.61
N LEU A 309 -44.17 7.07 -5.13
CA LEU A 309 -44.02 8.44 -4.59
C LEU A 309 -44.63 8.72 -3.19
N LEU A 310 -43.80 9.07 -2.19
CA LEU A 310 -44.07 10.07 -1.13
C LEU A 310 -42.74 10.60 -0.52
N PRO A 311 -42.67 11.85 -0.02
CA PRO A 311 -41.42 12.55 0.32
C PRO A 311 -40.81 12.12 1.66
N PRO A 312 -39.48 12.30 1.88
CA PRO A 312 -38.82 11.86 3.10
C PRO A 312 -39.21 12.74 4.29
N TYR A 313 -39.74 12.06 5.31
CA TYR A 313 -40.14 12.55 6.62
C TYR A 313 -38.94 13.06 7.44
N GLU A 314 -39.20 14.07 8.27
CA GLU A 314 -38.32 14.47 9.38
C GLU A 314 -38.26 13.34 10.42
N SER A 315 -37.06 12.89 10.79
CA SER A 315 -36.89 11.91 11.87
C SER A 315 -36.77 12.62 13.23
N GLU A 316 -37.66 12.25 14.16
CA GLU A 316 -37.53 12.59 15.58
C GLU A 316 -36.37 11.83 16.22
N VAL A 317 -35.44 12.56 16.84
CA VAL A 317 -34.32 11.99 17.59
C VAL A 317 -34.80 11.60 18.99
N ARG A 318 -34.78 10.30 19.30
CA ARG A 318 -34.95 9.78 20.67
C ARG A 318 -33.65 9.09 21.08
N VAL A 319 -32.95 9.65 22.07
CA VAL A 319 -31.72 9.08 22.63
C VAL A 319 -32.07 8.37 23.94
N THR A 320 -31.89 7.06 23.96
CA THR A 320 -32.00 6.22 25.16
C THR A 320 -30.61 5.74 25.59
N LEU A 321 -30.30 5.87 26.89
CA LEU A 321 -29.05 5.41 27.50
C LEU A 321 -29.23 3.97 28.01
N GLY A 322 -28.36 3.04 27.59
CA GLY A 322 -28.38 1.67 28.14
C GLY A 322 -27.59 0.65 27.33
N SER A 323 -27.28 -0.48 27.96
CA SER A 323 -26.63 -1.64 27.34
C SER A 323 -27.69 -2.56 26.74
N HIS A 324 -27.73 -2.62 25.40
CA HIS A 324 -28.49 -3.57 24.58
C HIS A 324 -29.96 -3.21 24.28
N LEU A 325 -30.21 -2.78 23.03
CA LEU A 325 -31.51 -2.86 22.37
C LEU A 325 -31.33 -3.63 21.05
N SER A 326 -32.28 -4.48 20.68
CA SER A 326 -32.30 -5.09 19.34
C SER A 326 -32.95 -4.09 18.38
N CYS A 327 -32.27 -3.73 17.29
CA CYS A 327 -32.85 -2.88 16.25
C CYS A 327 -33.92 -3.68 15.50
N THR A 328 -35.18 -3.29 15.65
CA THR A 328 -36.30 -3.87 14.90
C THR A 328 -37.02 -2.79 14.10
N GLY A 329 -38.09 -3.16 13.38
CA GLY A 329 -38.84 -2.22 12.56
C GLY A 329 -39.41 -1.02 13.33
N THR A 330 -39.61 -1.14 14.64
CA THR A 330 -40.10 -0.05 15.52
C THR A 330 -39.04 0.99 15.85
N GLU A 331 -37.76 0.60 15.87
CA GLU A 331 -36.63 1.50 16.14
C GLU A 331 -36.01 2.05 14.85
N LYS A 332 -36.53 1.67 13.67
CA LYS A 332 -36.01 2.12 12.38
C LYS A 332 -35.96 3.65 12.31
N GLY A 333 -34.77 4.18 11.99
CA GLY A 333 -34.50 5.62 11.94
C GLY A 333 -34.11 6.25 13.28
N GLN A 334 -34.11 5.49 14.38
CA GLN A 334 -33.67 5.98 15.69
C GLN A 334 -32.15 5.87 15.83
N LEU A 335 -31.58 6.83 16.58
CA LEU A 335 -30.17 6.87 16.92
C LEU A 335 -29.97 6.36 18.35
N TRP A 336 -29.04 5.42 18.53
CA TRP A 336 -28.66 4.87 19.82
C TRP A 336 -27.21 5.20 20.13
N PHE A 337 -26.95 5.72 21.33
CA PHE A 337 -25.59 5.98 21.80
C PHE A 337 -25.17 4.88 22.77
N ASP A 338 -24.27 4.01 22.30
CA ASP A 338 -23.68 2.96 23.10
C ASP A 338 -22.48 3.54 23.88
N THR A 339 -22.65 3.67 25.19
CA THR A 339 -21.61 4.17 26.09
C THR A 339 -20.47 3.17 26.27
N LEU A 340 -20.69 1.87 26.05
CA LEU A 340 -19.66 0.83 26.15
C LEU A 340 -18.81 0.79 24.87
N LYS A 341 -19.44 0.84 23.70
CA LYS A 341 -18.74 0.91 22.40
C LYS A 341 -18.26 2.32 22.04
N ARG A 342 -18.52 3.30 22.92
CA ARG A 342 -18.24 4.73 22.71
C ARG A 342 -18.66 5.20 21.32
N GLY A 343 -19.89 4.85 20.94
CA GLY A 343 -20.36 5.08 19.58
C GLY A 343 -21.85 5.39 19.45
N LEU A 344 -22.19 6.19 18.45
CA LEU A 344 -23.55 6.45 18.01
C LEU A 344 -23.89 5.51 16.86
N PHE A 345 -25.06 4.89 16.90
CA PHE A 345 -25.55 3.91 15.94
C PHE A 345 -26.93 4.31 15.43
N LEU A 346 -27.27 4.00 14.17
CA LEU A 346 -28.58 4.23 13.55
C LEU A 346 -29.25 2.89 13.28
N CYS A 347 -30.48 2.68 13.72
CA CYS A 347 -31.23 1.47 13.41
C CYS A 347 -31.82 1.56 11.99
N ASP A 348 -31.52 0.59 11.13
CA ASP A 348 -32.08 0.49 9.77
C ASP A 348 -33.39 -0.31 9.70
N GLY A 349 -33.83 -0.85 10.84
CA GLY A 349 -35.00 -1.72 11.01
C GLY A 349 -34.67 -3.20 11.24
N ALA A 350 -33.39 -3.59 11.12
CA ALA A 350 -32.91 -4.94 11.42
C ALA A 350 -31.58 -4.95 12.21
N SER A 351 -30.73 -3.93 12.05
CA SER A 351 -29.42 -3.83 12.68
C SER A 351 -29.03 -2.39 13.03
N TRP A 352 -28.15 -2.26 14.03
CA TRP A 352 -27.59 -0.96 14.44
C TRP A 352 -26.34 -0.64 13.61
N LEU A 353 -26.43 0.35 12.74
CA LEU A 353 -25.34 0.84 11.89
C LEU A 353 -24.49 1.88 12.62
N PRO A 354 -23.16 1.70 12.78
CA PRO A 354 -22.32 2.69 13.45
C PRO A 354 -22.22 4.00 12.65
N MET A 355 -22.57 5.12 13.29
CA MET A 355 -22.52 6.47 12.73
C MET A 355 -21.27 7.27 13.15
N LEU A 356 -20.88 7.14 14.42
CA LEU A 356 -19.69 7.76 15.02
C LEU A 356 -19.19 6.78 16.07
N GLN A 357 -18.00 6.21 15.91
CA GLN A 357 -17.39 5.34 16.92
C GLN A 357 -15.94 5.78 17.10
N GLU A 358 -15.48 5.86 18.35
CA GLU A 358 -14.06 6.02 18.63
C GLU A 358 -13.32 4.83 18.01
N ARG A 359 -12.47 5.09 17.02
CA ARG A 359 -11.72 4.04 16.33
C ARG A 359 -10.48 3.73 17.11
N GLU A 360 -10.29 2.45 17.36
CA GLU A 360 -9.08 1.93 17.96
C GLU A 360 -7.87 2.28 17.08
N ARG A 361 -6.91 2.96 17.67
CA ARG A 361 -5.69 3.44 17.02
C ARG A 361 -4.49 3.11 17.91
N LEU A 362 -3.39 2.68 17.30
CA LEU A 362 -2.15 2.46 18.03
C LEU A 362 -1.58 3.81 18.49
N ASP A 363 -1.42 3.98 19.80
CA ASP A 363 -0.83 5.17 20.40
C ASP A 363 0.67 4.92 20.66
N TYR A 364 0.98 3.92 21.50
CA TYR A 364 2.35 3.54 21.82
C TYR A 364 2.48 2.03 22.04
N VAL A 365 3.73 1.58 22.09
CA VAL A 365 4.12 0.18 22.27
C VAL A 365 4.87 0.08 23.59
N ASP A 366 4.35 -0.71 24.52
CA ASP A 366 4.93 -0.89 25.86
C ASP A 366 5.66 -2.23 25.96
N ASP A 367 6.82 -2.26 26.60
CA ASP A 367 7.42 -3.52 27.08
C ASP A 367 6.44 -4.20 28.04
N HIS A 368 6.08 -5.45 27.73
CA HIS A 368 5.10 -6.22 28.50
C HIS A 368 5.72 -7.40 29.22
N GLN A 369 6.60 -8.15 28.55
CA GLN A 369 7.25 -9.30 29.15
C GLN A 369 8.61 -9.59 28.51
N ASP A 370 9.64 -9.76 29.34
CA ASP A 370 10.87 -10.45 28.96
C ASP A 370 10.72 -11.97 29.15
N ILE A 371 11.06 -12.75 28.13
CA ILE A 371 11.04 -14.20 28.13
C ILE A 371 12.47 -14.70 27.99
N PHE A 372 13.07 -15.10 29.12
CA PHE A 372 14.38 -15.74 29.12
C PHE A 372 14.26 -17.18 28.63
N THR A 373 14.81 -17.44 27.46
CA THR A 373 14.77 -18.74 26.79
C THR A 373 16.00 -19.58 27.17
N SER A 374 16.01 -20.87 26.82
CA SER A 374 17.16 -21.75 27.12
C SER A 374 18.33 -21.56 26.15
N SER A 375 18.12 -20.89 25.02
CA SER A 375 19.09 -20.58 23.97
C SER A 375 18.56 -19.42 23.14
N GLU A 376 19.39 -18.87 22.26
CA GLU A 376 18.98 -18.03 21.14
C GLU A 376 17.78 -18.65 20.40
N THR A 377 16.84 -17.79 20.04
CA THR A 377 15.59 -18.16 19.38
C THR A 377 15.63 -17.61 17.96
N TYR A 378 15.50 -18.50 16.98
CA TYR A 378 15.52 -18.11 15.55
C TYR A 378 14.15 -17.71 15.02
N ASP A 379 13.09 -18.27 15.60
CA ASP A 379 11.72 -18.16 15.11
C ASP A 379 10.74 -18.41 16.27
N ILE A 380 9.58 -17.78 16.18
CA ILE A 380 8.45 -17.89 17.09
C ILE A 380 7.22 -18.14 16.23
N GLU A 381 6.48 -19.21 16.50
CA GLU A 381 5.17 -19.43 15.89
C GLU A 381 4.10 -19.29 16.96
N VAL A 382 3.16 -18.35 16.81
CA VAL A 382 2.09 -18.07 17.78
C VAL A 382 0.76 -18.67 17.31
N PHE A 383 0.19 -19.58 18.11
CA PHE A 383 -0.98 -20.36 17.67
C PHE A 383 -1.98 -20.67 18.80
N GLN A 384 -3.20 -21.02 18.40
CA GLN A 384 -4.27 -21.41 19.31
C GLN A 384 -4.46 -22.93 19.34
N VAL A 385 -4.52 -23.50 20.54
CA VAL A 385 -4.95 -24.89 20.73
C VAL A 385 -6.39 -24.88 21.23
N PRO A 386 -7.35 -25.50 20.51
CA PRO A 386 -8.76 -25.54 20.93
C PRO A 386 -8.90 -26.00 22.37
N SER A 387 -9.71 -25.28 23.17
CA SER A 387 -9.96 -25.49 24.61
C SER A 387 -8.78 -25.27 25.57
N MET A 388 -7.56 -25.04 25.06
CA MET A 388 -6.37 -24.81 25.90
C MET A 388 -5.88 -23.35 25.85
N GLY A 389 -6.22 -22.62 24.80
CA GLY A 389 -5.88 -21.20 24.62
C GLY A 389 -4.64 -21.00 23.76
N LEU A 390 -4.00 -19.85 23.95
CA LEU A 390 -2.88 -19.38 23.14
C LEU A 390 -1.54 -19.99 23.58
N PHE A 391 -0.72 -20.36 22.60
CA PHE A 391 0.61 -20.90 22.75
C PHE A 391 1.59 -20.20 21.80
N ALA A 392 2.88 -20.32 22.09
CA ALA A 392 3.97 -19.96 21.20
C ALA A 392 4.99 -21.09 21.16
N ALA A 393 5.47 -21.47 19.99
CA ALA A 393 6.59 -22.39 19.81
C ALA A 393 7.84 -21.57 19.47
N MET A 394 8.93 -21.75 20.21
CA MET A 394 10.17 -21.01 20.00
C MET A 394 11.26 -21.95 19.48
N ALA A 395 11.84 -21.64 18.33
CA ALA A 395 12.90 -22.40 17.69
C ALA A 395 14.25 -22.10 18.35
N HIS A 396 14.61 -22.89 19.36
CA HIS A 396 15.87 -22.70 20.06
C HIS A 396 17.05 -23.34 19.29
N HIS A 397 18.18 -22.64 19.26
CA HIS A 397 19.42 -23.14 18.68
C HIS A 397 19.96 -24.39 19.39
N SER A 398 19.96 -24.40 20.73
CA SER A 398 20.47 -25.53 21.50
C SER A 398 19.60 -26.78 21.37
N SER A 399 20.20 -27.91 21.00
CA SER A 399 19.55 -29.22 20.93
C SER A 399 19.25 -29.86 22.29
N ARG A 400 19.69 -29.25 23.41
CA ARG A 400 19.42 -29.71 24.78
C ARG A 400 19.07 -28.52 25.69
N PRO A 401 17.83 -28.39 26.19
CA PRO A 401 16.72 -29.35 26.11
C PRO A 401 16.01 -29.42 24.72
N GLY A 402 16.39 -28.56 23.79
CA GLY A 402 15.70 -28.33 22.51
C GLY A 402 14.85 -27.07 22.58
N SER A 403 13.88 -26.99 21.67
CA SER A 403 12.89 -25.91 21.57
C SER A 403 11.88 -25.91 22.72
N GLY A 404 11.29 -24.74 22.96
CA GLY A 404 10.28 -24.54 24.01
C GLY A 404 8.90 -24.26 23.42
N ILE A 405 7.86 -24.87 24.01
CA ILE A 405 6.46 -24.48 23.81
C ILE A 405 6.03 -23.72 25.05
N TYR A 406 5.49 -22.52 24.85
CA TYR A 406 5.03 -21.61 25.88
C TYR A 406 3.51 -21.48 25.78
N ARG A 407 2.85 -21.33 26.93
CA ARG A 407 1.40 -21.10 27.01
C ARG A 407 1.14 -19.71 27.57
N TRP A 408 0.19 -18.99 26.98
CA TRP A 408 -0.30 -17.74 27.53
C TRP A 408 -1.24 -18.01 28.72
N THR A 409 -0.83 -17.58 29.90
CA THR A 409 -1.58 -17.74 31.16
C THR A 409 -1.39 -16.48 32.00
N ASP A 410 -2.49 -15.93 32.52
CA ASP A 410 -2.48 -14.74 33.39
C ASP A 410 -1.74 -13.56 32.76
N GLY A 411 -2.03 -13.29 31.49
CA GLY A 411 -1.45 -12.16 30.75
C GLY A 411 0.02 -12.35 30.39
N ARG A 412 0.60 -13.56 30.43
CA ARG A 412 2.02 -13.79 30.10
C ARG A 412 2.29 -15.18 29.51
N PHE A 413 3.32 -15.30 28.69
CA PHE A 413 3.84 -16.59 28.23
C PHE A 413 4.64 -17.29 29.33
N GLN A 414 4.35 -18.56 29.57
CA GLN A 414 5.09 -19.41 30.51
C GLN A 414 5.47 -20.72 29.82
N LEU A 415 6.68 -21.21 30.08
CA LEU A 415 7.15 -22.47 29.50
C LEU A 415 6.19 -23.60 29.88
N TYR A 416 5.66 -24.28 28.87
CA TYR A 416 4.67 -25.34 29.01
C TYR A 416 5.27 -26.72 28.74
N GLN A 417 6.11 -26.83 27.70
CA GLN A 417 6.71 -28.08 27.29
C GLN A 417 8.07 -27.83 26.63
N ASN A 418 9.07 -28.65 26.98
CA ASN A 418 10.30 -28.77 26.18
C ASN A 418 10.11 -29.82 25.10
N ILE A 419 10.59 -29.53 23.89
CA ILE A 419 10.57 -30.44 22.74
C ILE A 419 11.99 -30.63 22.24
N SER A 420 12.42 -31.88 22.14
CA SER A 420 13.73 -32.20 21.57
C SER A 420 13.78 -31.88 20.08
N THR A 421 14.64 -30.93 19.73
CA THR A 421 14.91 -30.45 18.37
C THR A 421 16.41 -30.38 18.15
N CYS A 422 16.85 -30.20 16.90
CA CYS A 422 18.26 -30.19 16.53
C CYS A 422 18.58 -28.92 15.75
N GLU A 423 19.13 -27.90 16.43
CA GLU A 423 19.33 -26.57 15.86
C GLU A 423 18.07 -26.12 15.10
N ALA A 424 16.96 -25.97 15.84
CA ALA A 424 15.69 -25.59 15.24
C ALA A 424 15.79 -24.17 14.68
N VAL A 425 15.31 -23.99 13.45
CA VAL A 425 15.34 -22.69 12.76
C VAL A 425 13.95 -22.08 12.63
N ALA A 426 12.91 -22.89 12.41
CA ALA A 426 11.54 -22.43 12.27
C ALA A 426 10.52 -23.45 12.80
N TRP A 427 9.34 -22.95 13.16
CA TRP A 427 8.14 -23.72 13.47
C TRP A 427 7.00 -23.30 12.53
N LYS A 428 6.14 -24.26 12.19
CA LYS A 428 4.86 -23.95 11.55
C LYS A 428 3.71 -24.67 12.21
N HIS A 429 2.70 -23.91 12.62
CA HIS A 429 1.45 -24.47 13.12
C HIS A 429 0.44 -24.70 11.99
N PHE A 430 -0.26 -25.84 12.04
CA PHE A 430 -1.33 -26.11 11.09
C PHE A 430 -2.35 -27.13 11.62
N ILE A 431 -3.53 -27.11 10.99
CA ILE A 431 -4.67 -27.97 11.35
C ILE A 431 -5.10 -28.80 10.14
N VAL A 432 -5.25 -30.10 10.35
CA VAL A 432 -5.86 -31.02 9.36
C VAL A 432 -7.12 -31.66 9.97
N GLY A 433 -8.28 -31.21 9.52
CA GLY A 433 -9.57 -31.56 10.12
C GLY A 433 -9.66 -31.10 11.56
N ARG A 434 -9.65 -32.03 12.53
CA ARG A 434 -9.65 -31.73 13.98
C ARG A 434 -8.30 -31.98 14.67
N LYS A 435 -7.24 -32.22 13.89
CA LYS A 435 -5.90 -32.53 14.41
C LYS A 435 -5.04 -31.27 14.33
N VAL A 436 -4.44 -30.91 15.45
CA VAL A 436 -3.49 -29.80 15.56
C VAL A 436 -2.07 -30.36 15.46
N PHE A 437 -1.25 -29.72 14.63
CA PHE A 437 0.12 -30.11 14.38
C PHE A 437 1.08 -28.93 14.47
N LEU A 438 2.36 -29.26 14.66
CA LEU A 438 3.49 -28.35 14.54
C LEU A 438 4.57 -29.05 13.70
N ALA A 439 5.11 -28.39 12.68
CA ALA A 439 6.31 -28.84 11.98
C ALA A 439 7.51 -28.03 12.48
N VAL A 440 8.66 -28.69 12.68
CA VAL A 440 9.93 -28.00 12.99
C VAL A 440 10.91 -28.15 11.83
N SER A 441 11.58 -27.07 11.48
CA SER A 441 12.75 -27.04 10.61
C SER A 441 14.02 -27.28 11.45
N ASN A 442 14.63 -28.45 11.31
CA ASN A 442 15.94 -28.72 11.93
C ASN A 442 17.05 -28.50 10.90
N SER A 443 18.06 -27.68 11.23
CA SER A 443 19.18 -27.43 10.32
C SER A 443 20.30 -28.46 10.40
N LYS A 444 20.30 -29.34 11.41
CA LYS A 444 21.30 -30.41 11.57
C LYS A 444 20.69 -31.73 12.05
N GLY A 445 21.43 -32.81 11.79
CA GLY A 445 21.16 -34.14 12.34
C GLY A 445 21.35 -34.20 13.88
N LEU A 446 20.76 -35.23 14.50
CA LEU A 446 20.85 -35.48 15.96
C LEU A 446 22.29 -35.65 16.46
N VAL A 447 23.16 -36.18 15.61
CA VAL A 447 24.60 -36.33 15.82
C VAL A 447 25.30 -36.00 14.52
N GLU A 448 26.59 -35.67 14.59
CA GLU A 448 27.41 -35.39 13.41
C GLU A 448 27.37 -36.57 12.43
N GLY A 449 27.09 -36.29 11.15
CA GLY A 449 26.94 -37.30 10.10
C GLY A 449 25.59 -38.03 10.06
N ALA A 450 24.67 -37.79 11.00
CA ALA A 450 23.31 -38.30 10.90
C ALA A 450 22.50 -37.55 9.83
N PRO A 451 21.52 -38.20 9.17
CA PRO A 451 20.62 -37.53 8.25
C PRO A 451 19.91 -36.35 8.90
N GLU A 452 19.84 -35.24 8.19
CA GLU A 452 19.05 -34.08 8.56
C GLU A 452 17.57 -34.41 8.36
N VAL A 453 16.77 -34.27 9.42
CA VAL A 453 15.36 -34.61 9.38
C VAL A 453 14.54 -33.60 10.16
N SER A 454 13.39 -33.25 9.60
CA SER A 454 12.39 -32.42 10.24
C SER A 454 11.28 -33.29 10.82
N VAL A 455 10.60 -32.78 11.85
CA VAL A 455 9.65 -33.57 12.63
C VAL A 455 8.31 -32.84 12.71
N ILE A 456 7.24 -33.57 12.37
CA ILE A 456 5.87 -33.12 12.63
C ILE A 456 5.46 -33.68 14.00
N TYR A 457 4.98 -32.80 14.85
CA TYR A 457 4.38 -33.08 16.14
C TYR A 457 2.86 -32.93 16.05
N LYS A 458 2.14 -33.71 16.84
CA LYS A 458 0.68 -33.67 16.93
C LYS A 458 0.25 -33.42 18.37
N TRP A 459 -0.74 -32.57 18.57
CA TRP A 459 -1.36 -32.37 19.87
C TRP A 459 -2.06 -33.65 20.35
N SER A 460 -1.72 -34.09 21.57
CA SER A 460 -2.39 -35.22 22.23
C SER A 460 -3.37 -34.71 23.27
N PHE A 461 -4.67 -34.75 22.98
CA PHE A 461 -5.73 -34.38 23.94
C PHE A 461 -5.71 -35.20 25.23
N LYS A 462 -5.19 -36.44 25.19
CA LYS A 462 -5.04 -37.29 26.37
C LYS A 462 -3.87 -36.87 27.25
N LYS A 463 -2.74 -36.47 26.65
CA LYS A 463 -1.52 -36.11 27.38
C LYS A 463 -1.38 -34.60 27.60
N LEU A 464 -2.26 -33.81 27.00
CA LEU A 464 -2.23 -32.34 26.94
C LEU A 464 -0.85 -31.82 26.54
N LYS A 465 -0.24 -32.43 25.52
CA LYS A 465 1.08 -32.01 25.02
C LYS A 465 1.29 -32.43 23.57
N PHE A 466 2.23 -31.78 22.90
CA PHE A 466 2.67 -32.17 21.58
C PHE A 466 3.52 -33.45 21.67
N VAL A 467 3.25 -34.39 20.77
CA VAL A 467 3.99 -35.65 20.66
C VAL A 467 4.43 -35.85 19.21
N ARG A 468 5.63 -36.41 19.00
CA ARG A 468 6.15 -36.72 17.67
C ARG A 468 5.14 -37.56 16.89
N TYR A 469 4.90 -37.18 15.64
CA TYR A 469 3.89 -37.78 14.78
C TYR A 469 4.51 -38.38 13.52
N GLN A 470 5.29 -37.59 12.79
CA GLN A 470 5.92 -37.99 11.54
C GLN A 470 7.32 -37.39 11.43
N THR A 471 8.21 -38.07 10.71
CA THR A 471 9.56 -37.59 10.41
C THR A 471 9.69 -37.49 8.90
N LEU A 472 10.23 -36.38 8.43
CA LEU A 472 10.43 -36.10 7.01
C LEU A 472 11.91 -35.83 6.78
N GLU A 473 12.45 -36.42 5.71
CA GLU A 473 13.80 -36.12 5.27
C GLU A 473 13.84 -34.70 4.71
N THR A 474 14.79 -33.91 5.19
CA THR A 474 14.95 -32.49 4.83
C THR A 474 16.43 -32.15 4.75
N TYR A 475 16.77 -31.01 4.14
CA TYR A 475 18.16 -30.65 3.89
C TYR A 475 18.42 -29.22 4.38
N SER A 476 18.96 -29.13 5.60
CA SER A 476 19.19 -27.91 6.35
C SER A 476 17.94 -27.01 6.31
N ALA A 477 16.77 -27.57 6.63
CA ALA A 477 15.48 -26.90 6.49
C ALA A 477 15.48 -25.54 7.20
N ARG A 478 14.92 -24.54 6.54
CA ARG A 478 14.82 -23.17 7.07
C ARG A 478 13.41 -22.79 7.45
N ASP A 479 12.42 -23.24 6.68
CA ASP A 479 11.02 -22.89 6.86
C ASP A 479 10.09 -24.05 6.46
N TRP A 480 8.88 -24.03 7.04
CA TRP A 480 7.72 -24.81 6.63
C TRP A 480 6.53 -23.90 6.35
N GLU A 481 5.92 -24.04 5.18
CA GLU A 481 4.67 -23.35 4.85
C GLU A 481 3.49 -24.33 4.78
N ALA A 482 2.36 -23.96 5.39
CA ALA A 482 1.23 -24.87 5.57
C ALA A 482 -0.06 -24.28 5.02
N PHE A 483 -0.57 -24.92 3.96
CA PHE A 483 -1.68 -24.35 3.20
C PHE A 483 -2.71 -25.38 2.76
N GLN A 484 -3.85 -24.87 2.29
CA GLN A 484 -4.94 -25.70 1.77
C GLN A 484 -5.37 -25.23 0.39
N ILE A 485 -5.55 -26.18 -0.52
CA ILE A 485 -6.11 -25.95 -1.86
C ILE A 485 -7.24 -26.95 -2.05
N ASN A 486 -8.45 -26.46 -2.36
CA ASN A 486 -9.63 -27.30 -2.59
C ASN A 486 -9.90 -28.34 -1.47
N ASN A 487 -9.78 -27.93 -0.20
CA ASN A 487 -9.90 -28.77 1.00
C ASN A 487 -8.84 -29.89 1.14
N GLU A 488 -7.78 -29.88 0.34
CA GLU A 488 -6.62 -30.74 0.51
C GLU A 488 -5.53 -29.97 1.27
N SER A 489 -4.90 -30.60 2.26
CA SER A 489 -3.85 -29.98 3.08
C SER A 489 -2.47 -30.31 2.55
N PHE A 490 -1.61 -29.31 2.49
CA PHE A 490 -0.25 -29.40 1.99
C PHE A 490 0.74 -28.80 2.99
N LEU A 491 2.01 -29.19 2.84
CA LEU A 491 3.14 -28.59 3.52
C LEU A 491 4.27 -28.38 2.50
N ALA A 492 4.87 -27.19 2.43
CA ALA A 492 6.11 -26.95 1.69
C ALA A 492 7.27 -26.81 2.67
N VAL A 493 8.43 -27.37 2.34
CA VAL A 493 9.68 -27.16 3.12
C VAL A 493 10.68 -26.38 2.30
N ALA A 494 11.31 -25.38 2.92
CA ALA A 494 12.44 -24.64 2.34
C ALA A 494 13.74 -25.40 2.65
N ASN A 495 14.27 -26.12 1.66
CA ASN A 495 15.55 -26.81 1.77
C ASN A 495 16.70 -25.88 1.35
N HIS A 496 17.63 -25.64 2.26
CA HIS A 496 18.71 -24.68 2.06
C HIS A 496 19.93 -25.27 1.36
N ARG A 497 20.39 -26.46 1.79
CA ARG A 497 21.56 -27.11 1.19
C ARG A 497 21.64 -28.58 1.53
N LYS A 498 22.30 -29.33 0.64
CA LYS A 498 22.67 -30.74 0.86
C LYS A 498 24.12 -30.93 0.43
N ASP A 499 24.94 -31.50 1.31
CA ASP A 499 26.35 -31.82 1.01
C ASP A 499 27.15 -30.62 0.45
N GLY A 500 26.84 -29.41 0.91
CA GLY A 500 27.45 -28.15 0.46
C GLY A 500 26.83 -27.52 -0.80
N ASN A 501 25.99 -28.25 -1.54
CA ASN A 501 25.24 -27.70 -2.67
C ASN A 501 23.98 -26.96 -2.19
N HIS A 502 23.84 -25.69 -2.56
CA HIS A 502 22.68 -24.85 -2.23
C HIS A 502 21.57 -24.89 -3.30
N ASN A 503 21.87 -25.39 -4.51
CA ASN A 503 20.89 -25.53 -5.59
C ASN A 503 20.26 -26.91 -5.53
N ILE A 504 19.24 -27.05 -4.70
CA ILE A 504 18.57 -28.30 -4.41
C ILE A 504 17.05 -28.14 -4.46
N ASN A 505 16.35 -29.27 -4.53
CA ASN A 505 14.90 -29.25 -4.53
C ASN A 505 14.33 -29.01 -3.13
N SER A 506 13.39 -28.09 -3.06
CA SER A 506 12.41 -28.00 -1.99
C SER A 506 11.20 -28.88 -2.30
N VAL A 507 10.49 -29.32 -1.27
CA VAL A 507 9.49 -30.40 -1.39
C VAL A 507 8.14 -29.93 -0.90
N ILE A 508 7.10 -30.21 -1.69
CA ILE A 508 5.70 -30.02 -1.32
C ILE A 508 5.12 -31.39 -1.00
N TYR A 509 4.63 -31.55 0.22
CA TYR A 509 3.93 -32.72 0.70
C TYR A 509 2.43 -32.49 0.68
N LYS A 510 1.66 -33.56 0.46
CA LYS A 510 0.21 -33.59 0.53
C LYS A 510 -0.24 -34.55 1.62
N TRP A 511 -1.24 -34.15 2.39
CA TRP A 511 -1.86 -35.00 3.38
C TRP A 511 -2.66 -36.13 2.71
N ASN A 512 -2.29 -37.38 2.99
CA ASN A 512 -3.04 -38.55 2.57
C ASN A 512 -3.97 -39.01 3.71
N PRO A 513 -5.31 -38.94 3.54
CA PRO A 513 -6.24 -39.31 4.60
C PRO A 513 -6.26 -40.83 4.89
N GLY A 514 -5.87 -41.67 3.93
CA GLY A 514 -5.81 -43.12 4.07
C GLY A 514 -4.65 -43.56 4.95
N THR A 515 -3.44 -43.08 4.65
CA THR A 515 -2.23 -43.38 5.43
C THR A 515 -2.10 -42.49 6.68
N LYS A 516 -2.83 -41.37 6.71
CA LYS A 516 -2.75 -40.32 7.74
C LYS A 516 -1.34 -39.75 7.85
N ALA A 517 -0.65 -39.61 6.72
CA ALA A 517 0.70 -39.08 6.65
C ALA A 517 0.79 -38.01 5.55
N PHE A 518 1.78 -37.13 5.68
CA PHE A 518 2.21 -36.25 4.60
C PHE A 518 3.13 -37.01 3.66
N GLU A 519 2.80 -37.03 2.38
CA GLU A 519 3.51 -37.75 1.33
C GLU A 519 3.98 -36.77 0.26
N VAL A 520 5.12 -37.04 -0.37
CA VAL A 520 5.68 -36.13 -1.40
C VAL A 520 4.67 -36.01 -2.56
N ASN A 521 4.31 -34.76 -2.87
CA ASN A 521 3.39 -34.42 -3.95
C ASN A 521 4.11 -33.80 -5.14
N GLN A 522 5.02 -32.87 -4.87
CA GLN A 522 5.78 -32.15 -5.90
C GLN A 522 7.15 -31.74 -5.34
N THR A 523 8.13 -31.60 -6.23
CA THR A 523 9.43 -30.99 -5.91
C THR A 523 9.63 -29.75 -6.78
N LEU A 524 10.16 -28.68 -6.19
CA LEU A 524 10.48 -27.43 -6.88
C LEU A 524 11.97 -27.14 -6.73
N LEU A 525 12.62 -26.75 -7.83
CA LEU A 525 14.03 -26.36 -7.79
C LEU A 525 14.15 -25.01 -7.08
N THR A 526 15.00 -24.97 -6.07
CA THR A 526 15.24 -23.77 -5.24
C THR A 526 16.74 -23.57 -5.03
N SER A 527 17.13 -22.36 -4.64
CA SER A 527 18.55 -21.99 -4.46
C SER A 527 18.73 -21.36 -3.08
N GLY A 528 19.21 -22.15 -2.12
CA GLY A 528 19.37 -21.72 -0.74
C GLY A 528 18.08 -21.15 -0.20
N ALA A 529 16.98 -21.91 -0.25
CA ALA A 529 15.67 -21.42 0.17
C ALA A 529 15.66 -21.10 1.66
N TYR A 530 15.14 -19.93 2.02
CA TYR A 530 14.96 -19.51 3.41
C TYR A 530 13.51 -19.60 3.84
N ASP A 531 12.59 -19.22 2.96
CA ASP A 531 11.18 -19.05 3.27
C ASP A 531 10.26 -19.47 2.12
N TRP A 532 9.05 -19.90 2.47
CA TRP A 532 7.91 -20.12 1.60
C TRP A 532 6.71 -19.33 2.08
N GLU A 533 6.08 -18.57 1.18
CA GLU A 533 4.85 -17.84 1.51
C GLU A 533 3.68 -18.26 0.61
N PHE A 534 2.60 -18.73 1.23
CA PHE A 534 1.39 -19.15 0.51
C PHE A 534 0.28 -18.12 0.60
N PHE A 535 -0.29 -17.76 -0.54
CA PHE A 535 -1.41 -16.83 -0.57
C PHE A 535 -2.40 -17.10 -1.69
N THR A 536 -3.59 -16.51 -1.56
CA THR A 536 -4.68 -16.67 -2.52
C THR A 536 -5.21 -15.33 -2.99
N ILE A 537 -5.41 -15.20 -4.30
CA ILE A 537 -5.98 -14.00 -4.93
C ILE A 537 -7.17 -14.43 -5.78
N GLY A 538 -8.38 -14.16 -5.28
CA GLY A 538 -9.61 -14.70 -5.88
C GLY A 538 -9.59 -16.24 -5.91
N PRO A 539 -9.78 -16.88 -7.08
CA PRO A 539 -9.73 -18.34 -7.21
C PRO A 539 -8.31 -18.90 -7.42
N TYR A 540 -7.29 -18.04 -7.47
CA TYR A 540 -5.92 -18.45 -7.79
C TYR A 540 -5.11 -18.63 -6.49
N HIS A 541 -4.29 -19.68 -6.47
CA HIS A 541 -3.41 -20.00 -5.36
C HIS A 541 -1.95 -19.81 -5.80
N PHE A 542 -1.18 -19.15 -4.96
CA PHE A 542 0.22 -18.82 -5.21
C PHE A 542 1.10 -19.34 -4.08
N LEU A 543 2.36 -19.54 -4.40
CA LEU A 543 3.39 -19.93 -3.44
C LEU A 543 4.69 -19.23 -3.85
N ALA A 544 5.24 -18.37 -3.00
CA ALA A 544 6.48 -17.64 -3.26
C ALA A 544 7.65 -18.28 -2.48
N VAL A 545 8.82 -18.42 -3.11
CA VAL A 545 10.04 -18.85 -2.42
C VAL A 545 11.01 -17.70 -2.27
N ALA A 546 11.60 -17.56 -1.08
CA ALA A 546 12.75 -16.71 -0.83
C ALA A 546 14.04 -17.47 -1.14
N ASN A 547 14.57 -17.29 -2.36
CA ASN A 547 15.88 -17.86 -2.73
C ASN A 547 16.98 -16.90 -2.25
N ALA A 548 17.77 -17.34 -1.26
CA ALA A 548 18.74 -16.46 -0.63
C ALA A 548 20.15 -16.60 -1.20
N PHE A 549 20.57 -17.81 -1.58
CA PHE A 549 21.97 -18.08 -1.93
C PHE A 549 22.13 -19.30 -2.84
N ASP A 550 22.83 -19.15 -3.96
CA ASP A 550 23.08 -20.24 -4.94
C ASP A 550 24.41 -20.98 -4.71
N GLY A 551 25.14 -20.66 -3.64
CA GLY A 551 26.49 -21.15 -3.39
C GLY A 551 27.60 -20.18 -3.78
N LEU A 552 27.28 -19.12 -4.53
CA LEU A 552 28.21 -18.09 -5.01
C LEU A 552 27.74 -16.67 -4.68
N SER A 553 26.46 -16.36 -4.93
CA SER A 553 25.88 -15.02 -4.85
C SER A 553 24.57 -15.02 -4.07
N THR A 554 24.29 -13.90 -3.41
CA THR A 554 22.95 -13.62 -2.84
C THR A 554 22.08 -12.78 -3.77
N TYR A 555 22.63 -12.28 -4.89
CA TYR A 555 21.87 -11.54 -5.89
C TYR A 555 21.25 -12.48 -6.93
N ILE A 556 20.20 -13.18 -6.51
CA ILE A 556 19.55 -14.25 -7.28
C ILE A 556 18.03 -14.04 -7.37
N ASP A 557 17.40 -14.79 -8.28
CA ASP A 557 15.97 -14.70 -8.52
C ASP A 557 15.18 -15.54 -7.51
N SER A 558 14.22 -14.91 -6.84
CA SER A 558 13.15 -15.54 -6.10
C SER A 558 11.95 -15.79 -7.02
N THR A 559 11.24 -16.90 -6.82
CA THR A 559 10.17 -17.33 -7.76
C THR A 559 8.82 -17.35 -7.07
N ILE A 560 7.83 -16.74 -7.70
CA ILE A 560 6.42 -16.88 -7.37
C ILE A 560 5.86 -17.97 -8.29
N TYR A 561 5.19 -18.95 -7.71
CA TYR A 561 4.52 -20.03 -8.42
C TYR A 561 2.99 -19.84 -8.35
N ILE A 562 2.28 -20.33 -9.37
CA ILE A 562 0.82 -20.39 -9.43
C ILE A 562 0.35 -21.85 -9.54
N TRP A 563 -0.71 -22.19 -8.82
CA TRP A 563 -1.33 -23.52 -8.87
C TRP A 563 -2.18 -23.68 -10.13
N LEU A 564 -1.73 -24.53 -11.06
CA LEU A 564 -2.42 -24.82 -12.30
C LEU A 564 -2.41 -26.32 -12.58
N ARG A 565 -3.60 -26.89 -12.84
CA ARG A 565 -3.77 -28.31 -13.21
C ARG A 565 -3.21 -29.28 -12.15
N GLY A 566 -3.29 -28.93 -10.88
CA GLY A 566 -2.89 -29.81 -9.78
C GLY A 566 -1.41 -29.73 -9.38
N THR A 567 -0.65 -28.78 -9.93
CA THR A 567 0.75 -28.54 -9.57
C THR A 567 1.07 -27.04 -9.56
N PHE A 568 2.10 -26.67 -8.80
CA PHE A 568 2.67 -25.32 -8.86
C PHE A 568 3.56 -25.17 -10.09
N GLN A 569 3.38 -24.07 -10.83
CA GLN A 569 4.16 -23.71 -12.01
C GLN A 569 4.70 -22.30 -11.85
N PRO A 570 5.90 -21.97 -12.36
CA PRO A 570 6.44 -20.62 -12.27
C PRO A 570 5.46 -19.59 -12.86
N PHE A 571 5.17 -18.55 -12.09
CA PHE A 571 4.31 -17.44 -12.47
C PHE A 571 5.14 -16.21 -12.79
N GLN A 572 6.04 -15.82 -11.88
CA GLN A 572 6.89 -14.65 -12.00
C GLN A 572 8.20 -14.90 -11.26
N THR A 573 9.30 -14.36 -11.78
CA THR A 573 10.58 -14.29 -11.08
C THR A 573 10.89 -12.84 -10.70
N ILE A 574 11.43 -12.66 -9.49
CA ILE A 574 11.80 -11.35 -8.95
C ILE A 574 13.24 -11.43 -8.48
N ARG A 575 14.08 -10.53 -8.99
CA ARG A 575 15.46 -10.41 -8.54
C ARG A 575 15.51 -9.86 -7.12
N THR A 576 16.10 -10.62 -6.21
CA THR A 576 16.21 -10.30 -4.78
C THR A 576 17.66 -10.27 -4.31
N LEU A 577 17.89 -9.81 -3.08
CA LEU A 577 19.22 -9.63 -2.47
C LEU A 577 19.30 -10.43 -1.16
N GLY A 578 19.53 -11.74 -1.29
CA GLY A 578 19.53 -12.65 -0.17
C GLY A 578 18.17 -12.65 0.52
N ALA A 579 17.10 -12.93 -0.23
CA ALA A 579 15.74 -12.94 0.29
C ALA A 579 15.65 -13.92 1.45
N THR A 580 15.22 -13.44 2.62
CA THR A 580 15.08 -14.26 3.82
C THR A 580 13.63 -14.60 4.13
N ASP A 581 12.71 -13.76 3.69
CA ASP A 581 11.29 -13.84 4.03
C ASP A 581 10.43 -13.14 2.94
N TRP A 582 9.23 -13.68 2.74
CA TRP A 582 8.14 -13.11 1.96
C TRP A 582 6.90 -12.95 2.82
N GLU A 583 6.34 -11.74 2.87
CA GLU A 583 5.12 -11.48 3.63
C GLU A 583 3.98 -11.00 2.72
N MET A 584 2.86 -11.73 2.70
CA MET A 584 1.69 -11.37 1.90
C MET A 584 0.63 -10.65 2.74
N PHE A 585 0.19 -9.50 2.24
CA PHE A 585 -0.92 -8.79 2.88
C PHE A 585 -1.84 -8.07 1.89
N ARG A 586 -3.04 -7.75 2.38
CA ARG A 586 -4.09 -7.08 1.62
C ARG A 586 -4.54 -5.80 2.31
N ILE A 587 -4.64 -4.71 1.55
CA ILE A 587 -5.20 -3.44 2.03
C ILE A 587 -6.32 -2.99 1.10
N GLY A 588 -7.56 -3.06 1.59
CA GLY A 588 -8.74 -2.84 0.76
C GLY A 588 -8.82 -3.89 -0.33
N ASP A 589 -8.84 -3.50 -1.60
CA ASP A 589 -8.86 -4.41 -2.75
C ASP A 589 -7.48 -4.57 -3.43
N ARG A 590 -6.41 -4.10 -2.78
CA ARG A 590 -5.03 -4.15 -3.28
C ARG A 590 -4.26 -5.27 -2.58
N TYR A 591 -3.47 -6.01 -3.35
CA TYR A 591 -2.68 -7.15 -2.89
C TYR A 591 -1.21 -6.81 -2.94
N PHE A 592 -0.50 -7.06 -1.85
CA PHE A 592 0.91 -6.75 -1.71
C PHE A 592 1.70 -7.98 -1.28
N LEU A 593 2.97 -7.95 -1.63
CA LEU A 593 3.94 -8.97 -1.25
C LEU A 593 5.25 -8.24 -0.90
N ALA A 594 5.71 -8.36 0.34
CA ALA A 594 6.95 -7.73 0.80
C ALA A 594 8.08 -8.77 0.87
N VAL A 595 9.28 -8.41 0.41
CA VAL A 595 10.48 -9.23 0.59
C VAL A 595 11.40 -8.61 1.63
N ALA A 596 11.88 -9.43 2.56
CA ALA A 596 13.01 -9.10 3.42
C ALA A 596 14.32 -9.42 2.68
N ASN A 597 15.12 -8.40 2.39
CA ASN A 597 16.44 -8.58 1.79
C ASN A 597 17.51 -8.57 2.88
N GLY A 598 18.20 -9.70 3.05
CA GLY A 598 19.14 -9.94 4.14
C GLY A 598 20.56 -9.39 3.90
N HIS A 599 21.16 -9.59 2.73
CA HIS A 599 22.48 -9.03 2.43
C HIS A 599 22.90 -9.22 0.97
N MET A 600 23.83 -8.39 0.51
CA MET A 600 24.51 -8.54 -0.78
C MET A 600 25.96 -8.99 -0.59
N LEU A 601 26.28 -10.18 -1.09
CA LEU A 601 27.66 -10.68 -1.15
C LEU A 601 28.41 -10.10 -2.36
N TYR A 602 29.69 -9.79 -2.16
CA TYR A 602 30.64 -9.45 -3.23
C TYR A 602 31.88 -10.32 -3.14
N ASP A 603 32.38 -10.81 -4.28
CA ASP A 603 33.56 -11.68 -4.32
C ASP A 603 34.85 -11.01 -3.78
N ARG A 604 34.96 -9.68 -3.91
CA ARG A 604 36.19 -8.92 -3.60
C ARG A 604 35.96 -7.65 -2.79
N ARG A 605 34.75 -7.43 -2.28
CA ARG A 605 34.38 -6.26 -1.47
C ARG A 605 33.65 -6.71 -0.21
N PRO A 606 33.63 -5.91 0.86
CA PRO A 606 32.81 -6.20 2.03
C PRO A 606 31.34 -6.35 1.62
N SER A 607 30.65 -7.34 2.21
CA SER A 607 29.21 -7.53 2.02
C SER A 607 28.43 -6.30 2.47
N LEU A 608 27.32 -6.00 1.78
CA LEU A 608 26.41 -4.92 2.17
C LEU A 608 25.23 -5.49 2.94
N TYR A 609 24.99 -4.92 4.12
CA TYR A 609 23.89 -5.30 5.02
C TYR A 609 22.81 -4.22 5.11
N ALA A 610 23.18 -2.95 4.88
CA ALA A 610 22.23 -1.86 4.71
C ALA A 610 21.75 -1.82 3.25
N ILE A 611 20.61 -2.46 2.99
CA ILE A 611 20.02 -2.63 1.66
C ILE A 611 18.51 -2.42 1.70
N ASN A 612 17.91 -2.17 0.54
CA ASN A 612 16.46 -2.01 0.45
C ASN A 612 15.77 -3.37 0.50
N SER A 613 14.79 -3.49 1.38
CA SER A 613 13.70 -4.45 1.27
C SER A 613 12.57 -3.84 0.44
N THR A 614 11.80 -4.67 -0.26
CA THR A 614 10.89 -4.18 -1.31
C THR A 614 9.49 -4.70 -1.11
N ILE A 615 8.51 -3.80 -1.16
CA ILE A 615 7.09 -4.12 -1.22
C ILE A 615 6.66 -4.06 -2.67
N TYR A 616 6.05 -5.14 -3.15
CA TYR A 616 5.45 -5.25 -4.46
C TYR A 616 3.92 -5.17 -4.35
N GLU A 617 3.28 -4.61 -5.36
CA GLU A 617 1.82 -4.62 -5.52
C GLU A 617 1.45 -5.41 -6.77
N LEU A 618 0.41 -6.23 -6.68
CA LEU A 618 -0.16 -6.87 -7.86
C LEU A 618 -0.86 -5.83 -8.73
N ASP A 619 -0.29 -5.55 -9.89
CA ASP A 619 -0.96 -4.76 -10.91
C ASP A 619 -1.97 -5.64 -11.66
N MET A 620 -3.26 -5.33 -11.50
CA MET A 620 -4.35 -6.13 -12.06
C MET A 620 -4.43 -6.05 -13.59
N VAL A 621 -3.82 -5.04 -14.21
CA VAL A 621 -3.81 -4.86 -15.67
C VAL A 621 -2.77 -5.77 -16.31
N THR A 622 -1.55 -5.72 -15.82
CA THR A 622 -0.42 -6.53 -16.30
C THR A 622 -0.39 -7.93 -15.70
N GLN A 623 -1.15 -8.16 -14.63
CA GLN A 623 -1.18 -9.41 -13.86
C GLN A 623 0.22 -9.79 -13.36
N MET A 624 0.97 -8.82 -12.85
CA MET A 624 2.31 -9.02 -12.30
C MET A 624 2.48 -8.24 -11.00
N PHE A 625 3.32 -8.75 -10.11
CA PHE A 625 3.80 -8.00 -8.97
C PHE A 625 4.83 -6.98 -9.44
N ILE A 626 4.51 -5.70 -9.30
CA ILE A 626 5.39 -4.58 -9.64
C ILE A 626 5.86 -3.88 -8.37
N THR A 627 7.04 -3.29 -8.39
CA THR A 627 7.59 -2.58 -7.23
C THR A 627 6.66 -1.45 -6.82
N PHE A 628 6.17 -1.50 -5.58
CA PHE A 628 5.35 -0.45 -4.98
C PHE A 628 6.20 0.50 -4.13
N GLN A 629 7.04 -0.04 -3.25
CA GLN A 629 7.86 0.75 -2.33
C GLN A 629 9.16 0.04 -1.97
N ASN A 630 10.27 0.78 -1.96
CA ASN A 630 11.52 0.32 -1.38
C ASN A 630 11.70 0.93 0.02
N ILE A 631 12.08 0.10 0.99
CA ILE A 631 12.32 0.51 2.38
C ILE A 631 13.76 0.12 2.73
N GLY A 632 14.55 1.11 3.17
CA GLY A 632 15.92 0.86 3.64
C GLY A 632 15.90 0.06 4.94
N THR A 633 16.54 -1.11 4.91
CA THR A 633 16.60 -2.08 6.02
C THR A 633 18.03 -2.53 6.29
N TYR A 634 18.24 -3.19 7.42
CA TYR A 634 19.57 -3.63 7.88
C TYR A 634 19.54 -5.12 8.17
N SER A 635 19.95 -5.90 7.18
CA SER A 635 19.84 -7.36 7.18
C SER A 635 18.47 -7.79 7.70
N ALA A 636 17.44 -7.39 6.93
CA ALA A 636 16.07 -7.77 7.24
C ALA A 636 15.97 -9.29 7.20
N VAL A 637 15.43 -9.87 8.26
CA VAL A 637 15.20 -11.31 8.35
C VAL A 637 13.74 -11.66 8.12
N ASP A 638 12.84 -10.77 8.54
CA ASP A 638 11.40 -11.02 8.63
C ASP A 638 10.59 -9.71 8.50
N TRP A 639 9.40 -9.82 7.90
CA TRP A 639 8.33 -8.82 7.84
C TRP A 639 7.04 -9.40 8.42
N GLU A 640 6.45 -8.68 9.38
CA GLU A 640 5.15 -9.09 9.94
C GLU A 640 4.09 -8.01 9.71
N PHE A 641 2.96 -8.39 9.08
CA PHE A 641 1.82 -7.51 8.85
C PHE A 641 0.75 -7.64 9.93
N PHE A 642 0.31 -6.50 10.46
CA PHE A 642 -0.76 -6.51 11.46
C PHE A 642 -1.70 -5.31 11.36
N THR A 643 -2.86 -5.44 12.02
CA THR A 643 -3.94 -4.46 12.00
C THR A 643 -4.37 -4.12 13.42
N ILE A 644 -4.49 -2.82 13.72
CA ILE A 644 -5.10 -2.30 14.95
C ILE A 644 -6.26 -1.38 14.55
N GLY A 645 -7.48 -1.77 14.92
CA GLY A 645 -8.69 -1.13 14.42
C GLY A 645 -8.73 -1.08 12.90
N ASP A 646 -8.78 0.12 12.33
CA ASP A 646 -8.76 0.32 10.88
C ASP A 646 -7.35 0.55 10.32
N GLU A 647 -6.35 0.81 11.17
CA GLU A 647 -4.98 1.10 10.75
C GLU A 647 -4.20 -0.18 10.42
N LYS A 648 -3.32 -0.09 9.41
CA LYS A 648 -2.53 -1.21 8.88
C LYS A 648 -1.05 -0.93 9.12
N PHE A 649 -0.31 -1.94 9.54
CA PHE A 649 1.08 -1.82 9.95
C PHE A 649 1.93 -2.96 9.38
N LEU A 650 3.21 -2.67 9.23
CA LEU A 650 4.26 -3.66 9.00
C LEU A 650 5.35 -3.46 10.05
N VAL A 651 5.94 -4.51 10.58
CA VAL A 651 7.16 -4.44 11.39
C VAL A 651 8.27 -5.22 10.70
N VAL A 652 9.51 -4.70 10.76
CA VAL A 652 10.70 -5.38 10.20
C VAL A 652 11.66 -5.85 11.29
N ALA A 653 12.15 -7.07 11.14
CA ALA A 653 13.27 -7.60 11.90
C ALA A 653 14.62 -7.15 11.30
N ASN A 654 15.13 -5.99 11.72
CA ASN A 654 16.50 -5.59 11.39
C ASN A 654 17.49 -6.34 12.28
N SER A 655 18.32 -7.21 11.69
CA SER A 655 19.19 -8.08 12.48
C SER A 655 20.63 -7.58 12.60
N TYR A 656 21.20 -7.03 11.53
CA TYR A 656 22.62 -6.65 11.48
C TYR A 656 22.89 -5.53 10.46
N ASP A 657 23.69 -4.52 10.83
CA ASP A 657 23.98 -3.37 9.95
C ASP A 657 25.35 -3.43 9.27
N GLY A 658 26.12 -4.49 9.51
CA GLY A 658 27.52 -4.61 9.09
C GLY A 658 28.52 -4.38 10.24
N THR A 659 28.06 -3.87 11.38
CA THR A 659 28.90 -3.56 12.55
C THR A 659 28.36 -4.12 13.86
N THR A 660 27.03 -4.09 14.08
CA THR A 660 26.40 -4.48 15.34
C THR A 660 25.06 -5.19 15.12
N TYR A 661 24.70 -6.05 16.07
CA TYR A 661 23.38 -6.69 16.14
C TYR A 661 22.39 -5.90 17.01
N SER A 662 22.84 -4.86 17.72
CA SER A 662 21.97 -4.01 18.54
C SER A 662 21.38 -2.90 17.68
N LEU A 663 20.22 -3.16 17.09
CA LEU A 663 19.57 -2.27 16.13
C LEU A 663 18.16 -1.88 16.61
N ASN A 664 17.47 -1.07 15.81
CA ASN A 664 16.04 -0.89 15.99
C ASN A 664 15.30 -1.68 14.90
N SER A 665 14.36 -2.52 15.32
CA SER A 665 13.22 -2.89 14.50
C SER A 665 12.29 -1.68 14.34
N VAL A 666 11.61 -1.60 13.20
CA VAL A 666 10.82 -0.41 12.86
C VAL A 666 9.41 -0.85 12.52
N ILE A 667 8.42 -0.24 13.16
CA ILE A 667 7.01 -0.38 12.80
C ILE A 667 6.69 0.73 11.81
N TYR A 668 6.10 0.36 10.69
CA TYR A 668 5.59 1.25 9.67
C TYR A 668 4.07 1.24 9.68
N ARG A 669 3.47 2.40 9.45
CA ARG A 669 2.02 2.57 9.31
C ARG A 669 1.67 2.91 7.87
N TRP A 670 0.65 2.25 7.35
CA TRP A 670 0.08 2.55 6.04
C TRP A 670 -0.53 3.95 6.00
N GLN A 671 -0.18 4.75 4.99
CA GLN A 671 -0.71 6.11 4.74
C GLN A 671 -1.33 6.27 3.35
N GLY A 672 -1.84 5.19 2.77
CA GLY A 672 -2.45 5.24 1.44
C GLY A 672 -1.40 5.47 0.36
N TYR A 673 -1.38 6.67 -0.22
CA TYR A 673 -0.46 6.97 -1.31
C TYR A 673 1.01 7.03 -0.89
N GLU A 674 1.30 7.51 0.32
CA GLU A 674 2.68 7.56 0.84
C GLU A 674 3.25 6.17 1.17
N GLY A 675 2.44 5.11 1.00
CA GLY A 675 2.81 3.75 1.36
C GLY A 675 2.98 3.60 2.86
N PHE A 676 3.97 2.82 3.27
CA PHE A 676 4.33 2.58 4.66
C PHE A 676 5.34 3.61 5.14
N ILE A 677 4.99 4.34 6.21
CA ILE A 677 5.90 5.31 6.86
C ILE A 677 6.28 4.83 8.26
N PRO A 678 7.52 5.04 8.72
CA PRO A 678 7.94 4.62 10.05
C PRO A 678 7.21 5.41 11.14
N VAL A 679 6.68 4.71 12.15
CA VAL A 679 5.94 5.31 13.28
C VAL A 679 6.55 4.96 14.65
N HIS A 680 7.12 3.77 14.80
CA HIS A 680 7.79 3.36 16.04
C HIS A 680 9.13 2.69 15.74
N ARG A 681 10.06 2.81 16.68
CA ARG A 681 11.38 2.16 16.64
C ARG A 681 11.55 1.39 17.94
N LEU A 682 11.73 0.09 17.83
CA LEU A 682 11.85 -0.83 18.95
C LEU A 682 13.30 -1.31 19.02
N PRO A 683 14.03 -1.02 20.12
CA PRO A 683 15.38 -1.54 20.31
C PRO A 683 15.35 -3.06 20.39
N THR A 684 16.03 -3.71 19.46
CA THR A 684 16.15 -5.16 19.36
C THR A 684 17.60 -5.56 19.24
N ILE A 685 17.92 -6.81 19.61
CA ILE A 685 19.27 -7.35 19.52
C ILE A 685 19.21 -8.61 18.68
N GLY A 686 19.79 -8.56 17.48
CA GLY A 686 19.81 -9.68 16.53
C GLY A 686 18.40 -10.22 16.29
N CYS A 687 17.45 -9.31 16.06
CA CYS A 687 16.06 -9.66 15.79
C CYS A 687 16.03 -10.68 14.66
N SER A 688 15.33 -11.79 14.87
CA SER A 688 15.23 -12.84 13.87
C SER A 688 13.82 -13.03 13.35
N ASP A 689 12.81 -12.63 14.12
CA ASP A 689 11.41 -12.87 13.81
C ASP A 689 10.49 -11.96 14.65
N TRP A 690 9.31 -11.65 14.11
CA TRP A 690 8.21 -10.91 14.73
C TRP A 690 6.88 -11.61 14.53
N GLU A 691 6.08 -11.65 15.58
CA GLU A 691 4.75 -12.24 15.53
C GLU A 691 3.72 -11.30 16.16
N PHE A 692 2.60 -11.10 15.47
CA PHE A 692 1.44 -10.40 16.01
C PHE A 692 0.41 -11.37 16.60
N PHE A 693 -0.07 -11.07 17.80
CA PHE A 693 -1.17 -11.83 18.38
C PHE A 693 -2.11 -10.99 19.23
N SER A 694 -3.31 -11.52 19.45
CA SER A 694 -4.30 -10.91 20.34
C SER A 694 -4.71 -11.87 21.44
N SER A 695 -4.96 -11.32 22.63
CA SER A 695 -5.54 -12.03 23.76
C SER A 695 -6.77 -11.28 24.28
N SER A 696 -7.43 -11.81 25.30
CA SER A 696 -8.56 -11.13 25.96
C SER A 696 -8.20 -9.76 26.55
N GLU A 697 -6.92 -9.48 26.76
CA GLU A 697 -6.42 -8.25 27.39
C GLU A 697 -5.90 -7.20 26.39
N GLY A 698 -5.92 -7.50 25.10
CA GLY A 698 -5.47 -6.59 24.03
C GLY A 698 -4.61 -7.28 22.96
N SER A 699 -3.96 -6.46 22.14
CA SER A 699 -3.06 -6.89 21.08
C SER A 699 -1.59 -6.73 21.48
N TYR A 700 -0.74 -7.59 20.95
CA TYR A 700 0.65 -7.73 21.34
C TYR A 700 1.52 -8.02 20.11
N LEU A 701 2.80 -7.65 20.20
CA LEU A 701 3.85 -8.15 19.32
C LEU A 701 4.83 -8.96 20.17
N ILE A 702 5.44 -9.99 19.60
CA ILE A 702 6.56 -10.70 20.22
C ILE A 702 7.70 -10.80 19.21
N TYR A 703 8.94 -10.64 19.68
CA TYR A 703 10.13 -10.87 18.84
C TYR A 703 11.09 -11.85 19.49
N SER A 704 11.89 -12.52 18.66
CA SER A 704 13.01 -13.36 19.08
C SER A 704 14.38 -12.77 18.77
N SER A 705 15.36 -13.15 19.60
CA SER A 705 16.77 -12.85 19.36
C SER A 705 17.54 -14.11 18.96
N ALA A 706 18.18 -14.06 17.79
CA ALA A 706 19.16 -15.06 17.35
C ALA A 706 20.56 -14.82 17.97
N ARG A 707 20.70 -13.86 18.88
CA ARG A 707 21.99 -13.45 19.49
C ARG A 707 22.00 -13.54 21.01
N GLN A 708 20.84 -13.62 21.63
CA GLN A 708 20.69 -13.71 23.07
C GLN A 708 19.57 -14.71 23.40
N PRO A 709 19.66 -15.41 24.54
CA PRO A 709 18.58 -16.27 25.04
C PRO A 709 17.43 -15.42 25.64
N LEU A 710 16.84 -14.58 24.80
CA LEU A 710 15.79 -13.62 25.16
C LEU A 710 14.84 -13.42 23.99
N SER A 711 13.55 -13.53 24.28
CA SER A 711 12.46 -13.00 23.46
C SER A 711 11.70 -11.96 24.28
N LYS A 712 11.05 -10.99 23.63
CA LYS A 712 10.23 -10.00 24.34
C LYS A 712 8.85 -9.87 23.74
N VAL A 713 7.87 -9.67 24.62
CA VAL A 713 6.49 -9.32 24.29
C VAL A 713 6.29 -7.84 24.54
N PHE A 714 5.66 -7.17 23.59
CA PHE A 714 5.22 -5.80 23.67
C PHE A 714 3.69 -5.73 23.64
N LYS A 715 3.11 -4.86 24.46
CA LYS A 715 1.67 -4.57 24.43
C LYS A 715 1.40 -3.37 23.53
N LEU A 716 0.49 -3.54 22.60
CA LEU A 716 0.04 -2.48 21.70
C LEU A 716 -1.08 -1.69 22.40
N LYS A 717 -0.79 -0.46 22.82
CA LYS A 717 -1.74 0.37 23.56
C LYS A 717 -2.58 1.19 22.59
N THR A 718 -3.89 1.11 22.81
CA THR A 718 -4.89 1.78 21.98
C THR A 718 -5.67 2.81 22.80
N ASN A 719 -6.25 3.79 22.11
CA ASN A 719 -6.86 5.00 22.67
C ASN A 719 -8.30 4.84 23.19
#